data_AF-X6NFB0-F1
#
_entry.id   AF-X6NFB0-F1
#
_cell.length_a   1.000
_cell.length_b   1.000
_cell.length_c   1.000
_cell.angle_alpha   90.00
_cell.angle_beta   90.00
_cell.angle_gamma   90.00
#
_symmetry.space_group_name_H-M   'P 1'
#
loop_
_entity.id
_entity.type
_entity.pdbx_description
1 polymer ?
#
loop_
_entity_poly.entity_id
_entity_poly.type
_entity_poly.pdbx_seq_one_letter_code
_entity_poly.pdbx_strand_id
1 'polypeptide(L)'
;MTNWQKHKLQYQTAKTRPRISMLGSREQMCINEKIKKDYKGSRLNRQCRAINSHQSHSKCQYFHGYKELTKESNKNNAHNQQLQVLESFVLDLEELSQISHEIGVCPYYYELDICDRSEIVFMPYNYLLDKKVRPNNLHRVLDNCILIFDEAHNIEQVCCDAMSFQFHASMLAQCIAEIQQLLELKMFTDVKEEDLILVKAMLLQLEKEIAQVNIPNMKREVRDVTFKGDFIFELLGRAEIKKENKTEIIDICQEISKTLATPEVEFSSNTLLMNKGSSESFAIEAFASALEVIFHPSFQPQFYKINISVENNNGNKLNIFYLCVSVWCLNAGFALKELKSKCHCLLLTSGTLSPLDSFQSELQINFPIVLQNDHLVDETQVFASIQPHGPSNEHKVLLSSKHENRQNNDYKTELGNSILFLCRKIPDGVLVFFASYVHMKSCLEWWERTKIGGETIMNRIQSVKHVLQEEQGSNKEQMQDMLDCFKRGLTDKSRKITGSILFAVMRGKISEGMDFSDNSCRAVVITGIPFSNHMDSKVQQKITFMDQMHAQYFQSLAANGTNDRPKPLNGKEWYQQQALRAVNQAIGRVIRHKRDFGAVILLDHRFKENLSQISKWIRPFVKMDTFGQMIAKLQLFFKTATKLWDNNGDIAFGNDQKSRLLAKKRETVRQGIQHQSNAKAIVGNGQNSIEHEQWGHFSADNGQQANKKKRTFNEAFDVEILSTGSTTPDNSNTGRKRPKANCNSTLDQYMINRNLMKRNKQDNDPNVVRLLAKSSAQ
;
A
#
# COMPACT_ATOMS: atom_id res chain seq x y z
N MET A 1 -29.57 -11.04 -2.09
CA MET A 1 -28.24 -11.38 -1.57
C MET A 1 -27.28 -11.53 -2.73
N THR A 2 -26.16 -10.78 -2.75
CA THR A 2 -25.10 -10.93 -3.75
C THR A 2 -24.43 -12.31 -3.66
N ASN A 3 -23.75 -12.76 -4.72
CA ASN A 3 -23.00 -14.03 -4.69
C ASN A 3 -21.97 -14.06 -3.56
N TRP A 4 -21.32 -12.93 -3.26
CA TRP A 4 -20.43 -12.81 -2.11
C TRP A 4 -21.16 -13.01 -0.77
N GLN A 5 -22.37 -12.48 -0.61
CA GLN A 5 -23.17 -12.67 0.62
C GLN A 5 -23.61 -14.12 0.79
N LYS A 6 -24.01 -14.79 -0.30
CA LYS A 6 -24.31 -16.23 -0.27
C LYS A 6 -23.07 -17.05 0.04
N HIS A 7 -21.93 -16.76 -0.58
CA HIS A 7 -20.68 -17.46 -0.30
C HIS A 7 -20.21 -17.20 1.13
N LYS A 8 -20.25 -15.96 1.64
CA LYS A 8 -19.89 -15.63 3.02
C LYS A 8 -20.78 -16.33 4.02
N LEU A 9 -22.10 -16.37 3.78
CA LEU A 9 -23.04 -17.07 4.65
C LEU A 9 -22.86 -18.60 4.56
N GLN A 10 -22.68 -19.16 3.36
CA GLN A 10 -22.40 -20.59 3.14
C GLN A 10 -21.09 -21.01 3.81
N TYR A 11 -20.04 -20.19 3.74
CA TYR A 11 -18.75 -20.41 4.41
C TYR A 11 -18.89 -20.30 5.93
N GLN A 12 -19.68 -19.33 6.40
CA GLN A 12 -20.03 -19.20 7.82
C GLN A 12 -20.88 -20.37 8.32
N THR A 13 -21.52 -21.15 7.45
CA THR A 13 -22.27 -22.37 7.83
C THR A 13 -21.55 -23.68 7.50
N ALA A 14 -20.31 -23.62 6.96
CA ALA A 14 -19.56 -24.81 6.59
C ALA A 14 -19.15 -25.64 7.83
N LYS A 15 -19.24 -26.98 7.72
CA LYS A 15 -18.91 -27.94 8.79
C LYS A 15 -17.44 -27.92 9.23
N THR A 16 -16.55 -27.51 8.33
CA THR A 16 -15.12 -27.37 8.57
C THR A 16 -14.70 -25.98 8.10
N ARG A 17 -14.02 -25.22 8.95
CA ARG A 17 -13.52 -23.89 8.62
C ARG A 17 -12.00 -23.90 8.71
N PRO A 18 -11.29 -23.36 7.71
CA PRO A 18 -9.84 -23.26 7.81
C PRO A 18 -9.48 -22.31 8.95
N ARG A 19 -8.42 -22.63 9.69
CA ARG A 19 -7.82 -21.67 10.61
C ARG A 19 -7.11 -20.58 9.82
N ILE A 20 -7.50 -19.33 10.04
CA ILE A 20 -7.01 -18.17 9.29
C ILE A 20 -6.27 -17.25 10.25
N SER A 21 -5.09 -16.77 9.83
CA SER A 21 -4.41 -15.65 10.49
C SER A 21 -4.30 -14.46 9.54
N MET A 22 -4.45 -13.26 10.09
CA MET A 22 -4.28 -11.99 9.38
C MET A 22 -3.20 -11.15 10.03
N LEU A 23 -2.01 -11.19 9.45
CA LEU A 23 -0.86 -10.41 9.90
C LEU A 23 -0.95 -8.98 9.36
N GLY A 24 -0.88 -8.00 10.26
CA GLY A 24 -0.85 -6.58 9.94
C GLY A 24 0.18 -5.82 10.78
N SER A 25 0.38 -4.55 10.44
CA SER A 25 1.28 -3.70 11.22
C SER A 25 0.68 -3.35 12.58
N ARG A 26 1.53 -3.01 13.56
CA ARG A 26 1.06 -2.47 14.85
C ARG A 26 0.21 -1.21 14.67
N GLU A 27 0.46 -0.41 13.64
CA GLU A 27 -0.34 0.79 13.36
C GLU A 27 -1.79 0.46 12.98
N GLN A 28 -2.00 -0.65 12.26
CA GLN A 28 -3.34 -1.13 11.91
C GLN A 28 -4.03 -1.83 13.09
N MET A 29 -3.26 -2.62 13.87
CA MET A 29 -3.82 -3.54 14.86
C MET A 29 -3.77 -3.02 16.31
N CYS A 30 -3.06 -1.93 16.61
CA CYS A 30 -3.00 -1.42 17.98
C CYS A 30 -4.38 -0.88 18.40
N ILE A 31 -4.86 -1.40 19.52
CA ILE A 31 -6.11 -1.01 20.19
C ILE A 31 -5.85 -0.23 21.50
N ASN A 32 -4.58 0.03 21.83
CA ASN A 32 -4.22 0.90 22.95
C ASN A 32 -4.25 2.36 22.49
N GLU A 33 -5.37 3.04 22.76
CA GLU A 33 -5.62 4.43 22.33
C GLU A 33 -4.54 5.41 22.78
N LYS A 34 -3.96 5.24 23.98
CA LYS A 34 -2.87 6.10 24.46
C LYS A 34 -1.65 6.00 23.53
N ILE A 35 -1.21 4.76 23.25
CA ILE A 35 -0.03 4.53 22.41
C ILE A 35 -0.33 4.91 20.95
N LYS A 36 -1.51 4.54 20.43
CA LYS A 36 -1.92 4.77 19.04
C LYS A 36 -2.04 6.25 18.70
N LYS A 37 -2.46 7.08 19.65
CA LYS A 37 -2.61 8.52 19.47
C LYS A 37 -1.26 9.23 19.44
N ASP A 38 -0.36 8.88 20.37
CA ASP A 38 0.89 9.61 20.59
C ASP A 38 2.04 9.13 19.68
N TYR A 39 1.95 7.89 19.17
CA TYR A 39 3.01 7.27 18.37
C TYR A 39 2.46 6.65 17.07
N LYS A 40 3.21 6.82 15.97
CA LYS A 40 2.91 6.23 14.66
C LYS A 40 4.15 5.55 14.07
N GLY A 41 3.95 4.64 13.11
CA GLY A 41 5.03 3.93 12.41
C GLY A 41 6.04 3.28 13.35
N SER A 42 7.33 3.55 13.15
CA SER A 42 8.40 2.96 13.95
C SER A 42 8.39 3.35 15.44
N ARG A 43 7.96 4.59 15.76
CA ARG A 43 7.86 5.05 17.16
C ARG A 43 6.84 4.22 17.94
N LEU A 44 5.74 3.87 17.28
CA LEU A 44 4.72 2.98 17.84
C LEU A 44 5.30 1.58 18.12
N ASN A 45 6.10 1.05 17.20
CA ASN A 45 6.77 -0.24 17.39
C ASN A 45 7.71 -0.23 18.60
N ARG A 46 8.59 0.78 18.71
CA ARG A 46 9.53 0.92 19.85
C ARG A 46 8.77 1.05 21.17
N GLN A 47 7.77 1.94 21.22
CA GLN A 47 7.00 2.14 22.44
C GLN A 47 6.22 0.88 22.85
N CYS A 48 5.67 0.14 21.88
CA CYS A 48 5.00 -1.13 22.15
C CYS A 48 5.95 -2.16 22.76
N ARG A 49 7.21 -2.26 22.29
CA ARG A 49 8.21 -3.15 22.89
C ARG A 49 8.60 -2.69 24.29
N ALA A 50 8.89 -1.38 24.45
CA ALA A 50 9.31 -0.81 25.73
C ALA A 50 8.28 -1.03 26.85
N ILE A 51 6.99 -0.83 26.56
CA ILE A 51 5.89 -1.05 27.52
C ILE A 51 5.70 -2.54 27.88
N ASN A 52 6.11 -3.45 26.99
CA ASN A 52 5.98 -4.89 27.21
C ASN A 52 7.27 -5.55 27.71
N SER A 53 8.32 -4.77 27.99
CA SER A 53 9.57 -5.30 28.55
C SER A 53 9.37 -5.76 29.99
N HIS A 54 10.19 -6.72 30.44
CA HIS A 54 10.10 -7.28 31.80
C HIS A 54 10.28 -6.21 32.90
N GLN A 55 11.01 -5.14 32.59
CA GLN A 55 11.38 -4.07 33.49
C GLN A 55 10.39 -2.88 33.49
N SER A 56 9.32 -2.91 32.68
CA SER A 56 8.35 -1.81 32.63
C SER A 56 7.35 -1.84 33.79
N HIS A 57 7.19 -0.71 34.47
CA HIS A 57 6.17 -0.50 35.52
C HIS A 57 4.75 -0.32 34.98
N SER A 58 4.60 0.17 33.75
CA SER A 58 3.30 0.41 33.11
C SER A 58 3.12 -0.53 31.93
N LYS A 59 2.53 -1.70 32.16
CA LYS A 59 2.38 -2.74 31.15
C LYS A 59 1.14 -2.55 30.29
N CYS A 60 1.17 -3.04 29.05
CA CYS A 60 0.01 -2.97 28.16
C CYS A 60 -1.08 -3.95 28.62
N GLN A 61 -2.24 -3.42 29.01
CA GLN A 61 -3.38 -4.23 29.47
C GLN A 61 -3.79 -5.32 28.46
N TYR A 62 -3.77 -5.01 27.16
CA TYR A 62 -4.20 -5.95 26.13
C TYR A 62 -3.19 -7.09 25.89
N PHE A 63 -1.89 -6.77 25.95
CA PHE A 63 -0.84 -7.80 25.84
C PHE A 63 -0.85 -8.70 27.07
N HIS A 64 -1.02 -8.12 28.26
CA HIS A 64 -1.17 -8.88 29.50
C HIS A 64 -2.42 -9.76 29.50
N GLY A 65 -3.56 -9.22 29.09
CA GLY A 65 -4.79 -9.99 28.94
C GLY A 65 -4.57 -11.20 28.03
N TYR A 66 -3.93 -11.00 26.88
CA TYR A 66 -3.55 -12.11 26.00
C TYR A 66 -2.64 -13.14 26.69
N LYS A 67 -1.58 -12.69 27.37
CA LYS A 67 -0.65 -13.57 28.08
C LYS A 67 -1.32 -14.35 29.22
N GLU A 68 -2.31 -13.77 29.90
CA GLU A 68 -3.05 -14.44 30.97
C GLU A 68 -3.96 -15.56 30.45
N LEU A 69 -4.61 -15.32 29.32
CA LEU A 69 -5.47 -16.33 28.68
C LEU A 69 -4.68 -17.49 28.07
N THR A 70 -3.41 -17.28 27.71
CA THR A 70 -2.55 -18.28 27.07
C THR A 70 -1.63 -19.05 28.03
N LYS A 71 -1.64 -18.73 29.33
CA LYS A 71 -0.87 -19.48 30.35
C LYS A 71 -1.31 -20.95 30.41
N GLU A 72 -0.34 -21.87 30.51
CA GLU A 72 -0.59 -23.32 30.44
C GLU A 72 -1.55 -23.84 31.53
N SER A 73 -1.57 -23.21 32.71
CA SER A 73 -2.49 -23.51 33.80
C SER A 73 -3.97 -23.25 33.46
N ASN A 74 -4.25 -22.51 32.38
CA ASN A 74 -5.60 -22.14 31.94
C ASN A 74 -6.08 -22.90 30.70
N LYS A 75 -5.31 -23.88 30.17
CA LYS A 75 -5.68 -24.61 28.93
C LYS A 75 -7.06 -25.29 29.01
N ASN A 76 -7.53 -25.66 30.20
CA ASN A 76 -8.82 -26.31 30.46
C ASN A 76 -9.90 -25.38 31.05
N ASN A 77 -9.64 -24.07 31.18
CA ASN A 77 -10.55 -23.13 31.85
C ASN A 77 -11.41 -22.32 30.88
N ALA A 78 -12.54 -21.78 31.37
CA ALA A 78 -13.46 -20.86 30.69
C ALA A 78 -12.77 -19.65 30.00
N HIS A 79 -11.57 -19.28 30.45
CA HIS A 79 -10.72 -18.22 29.86
C HIS A 79 -10.20 -18.59 28.45
N ASN A 80 -9.98 -19.88 28.15
CA ASN A 80 -9.59 -20.31 26.81
C ASN A 80 -10.76 -20.24 25.81
N GLN A 81 -12.01 -20.34 26.29
CA GLN A 81 -13.21 -20.18 25.45
C GLN A 81 -13.34 -18.74 24.90
N GLN A 82 -12.78 -17.73 25.56
CA GLN A 82 -12.78 -16.36 25.04
C GLN A 82 -11.94 -16.23 23.76
N LEU A 83 -10.81 -16.93 23.68
CA LEU A 83 -10.00 -16.98 22.45
C LEU A 83 -10.65 -17.85 21.38
N GLN A 84 -11.37 -18.91 21.76
CA GLN A 84 -12.15 -19.71 20.80
C GLN A 84 -13.20 -18.89 20.04
N VAL A 85 -13.70 -17.78 20.61
CA VAL A 85 -14.60 -16.87 19.89
C VAL A 85 -13.89 -16.25 18.69
N LEU A 86 -12.61 -15.88 18.81
CA LEU A 86 -11.83 -15.34 17.70
C LEU A 86 -11.60 -16.40 16.63
N GLU A 87 -11.35 -17.65 17.02
CA GLU A 87 -11.23 -18.80 16.10
C GLU A 87 -12.58 -19.20 15.47
N SER A 88 -13.69 -18.87 16.12
CA SER A 88 -15.05 -19.20 15.67
C SER A 88 -15.54 -18.31 14.54
N PHE A 89 -14.79 -17.32 14.09
CA PHE A 89 -15.21 -16.44 13.00
C PHE A 89 -14.05 -16.14 12.04
N VAL A 90 -14.38 -15.97 10.76
CA VAL A 90 -13.49 -15.27 9.84
C VAL A 90 -13.69 -13.77 10.07
N LEU A 91 -12.65 -13.12 10.58
CA LEU A 91 -12.62 -11.71 10.95
C LEU A 91 -11.75 -10.94 9.96
N ASP A 92 -12.20 -9.75 9.54
CA ASP A 92 -11.30 -8.77 8.90
C ASP A 92 -10.50 -8.00 9.98
N LEU A 93 -9.57 -7.11 9.59
CA LEU A 93 -8.68 -6.43 10.54
C LEU A 93 -9.46 -5.52 11.49
N GLU A 94 -10.51 -4.88 10.98
CA GLU A 94 -11.39 -4.00 11.75
C GLU A 94 -12.26 -4.80 12.74
N GLU A 95 -12.86 -5.90 12.27
CA GLU A 95 -13.65 -6.83 13.10
C GLU A 95 -12.78 -7.46 14.19
N LEU A 96 -11.56 -7.90 13.85
CA LEU A 96 -10.60 -8.44 14.81
C LEU A 96 -10.24 -7.41 15.88
N SER A 97 -9.85 -6.20 15.47
CA SER A 97 -9.48 -5.13 16.42
C SER A 97 -10.63 -4.80 17.36
N GLN A 98 -11.86 -4.76 16.86
CA GLN A 98 -13.04 -4.47 17.65
C GLN A 98 -13.37 -5.58 18.65
N ILE A 99 -13.38 -6.84 18.22
CA ILE A 99 -13.69 -7.98 19.11
C ILE A 99 -12.57 -8.16 20.14
N SER A 100 -11.31 -8.02 19.74
CA SER A 100 -10.16 -8.08 20.66
C SER A 100 -10.22 -6.97 21.71
N HIS A 101 -10.74 -5.79 21.38
CA HIS A 101 -10.98 -4.73 22.37
C HIS A 101 -12.09 -5.11 23.37
N GLU A 102 -13.16 -5.78 22.94
CA GLU A 102 -14.22 -6.25 23.83
C GLU A 102 -13.74 -7.36 24.77
N ILE A 103 -12.85 -8.25 24.29
CA ILE A 103 -12.28 -9.36 25.07
C ILE A 103 -11.12 -8.88 25.96
N GLY A 104 -10.46 -7.77 25.62
CA GLY A 104 -9.30 -7.25 26.36
C GLY A 104 -7.98 -7.91 25.98
N VAL A 105 -7.83 -8.38 24.74
CA VAL A 105 -6.62 -9.06 24.24
C VAL A 105 -5.94 -8.26 23.13
N CYS A 106 -4.63 -8.39 23.00
CA CYS A 106 -3.90 -7.72 21.94
C CYS A 106 -4.05 -8.49 20.61
N PRO A 107 -4.70 -7.92 19.58
CA PRO A 107 -4.89 -8.62 18.31
C PRO A 107 -3.56 -8.90 17.60
N TYR A 108 -2.57 -7.98 17.70
CA TYR A 108 -1.27 -8.15 17.05
C TYR A 108 -0.51 -9.38 17.56
N TYR A 109 -0.42 -9.55 18.87
CA TYR A 109 0.28 -10.70 19.45
C TYR A 109 -0.52 -11.99 19.35
N TYR A 110 -1.86 -11.92 19.37
CA TYR A 110 -2.73 -13.05 19.11
C TYR A 110 -2.49 -13.61 17.70
N GLU A 111 -2.59 -12.78 16.66
CA GLU A 111 -2.39 -13.19 15.26
C GLU A 111 -1.01 -13.77 15.00
N LEU A 112 0.04 -13.16 15.59
CA LEU A 112 1.41 -13.68 15.48
C LEU A 112 1.59 -15.08 16.08
N ASP A 113 0.82 -15.45 17.09
CA ASP A 113 0.92 -16.76 17.75
C ASP A 113 0.10 -17.83 17.02
N ILE A 114 -1.10 -17.47 16.54
CA ILE A 114 -1.97 -18.41 15.80
C ILE A 114 -1.49 -18.67 14.37
N CYS A 115 -0.65 -17.78 13.83
CA CYS A 115 -0.08 -17.89 12.49
C CYS A 115 0.57 -19.25 12.24
N ASP A 116 1.37 -19.75 13.19
CA ASP A 116 2.07 -21.04 13.11
C ASP A 116 1.12 -22.26 13.04
N ARG A 117 -0.14 -22.08 13.44
CA ARG A 117 -1.17 -23.14 13.45
C ARG A 117 -2.25 -22.92 12.38
N SER A 118 -2.14 -21.85 11.62
CA SER A 118 -3.13 -21.46 10.61
C SER A 118 -2.92 -22.22 9.31
N GLU A 119 -4.01 -22.56 8.64
CA GLU A 119 -4.00 -23.19 7.32
C GLU A 119 -3.90 -22.14 6.21
N ILE A 120 -4.38 -20.92 6.47
CA ILE A 120 -4.29 -19.77 5.56
C ILE A 120 -3.75 -18.58 6.35
N VAL A 121 -2.70 -17.95 5.84
CA VAL A 121 -2.11 -16.75 6.43
C VAL A 121 -2.15 -15.62 5.43
N PHE A 122 -2.85 -14.54 5.77
CA PHE A 122 -2.83 -13.29 5.01
C PHE A 122 -1.76 -12.38 5.59
N MET A 123 -0.83 -11.90 4.77
CA MET A 123 0.23 -10.99 5.19
C MET A 123 0.68 -10.08 4.05
N PRO A 124 1.24 -8.90 4.36
CA PRO A 124 1.81 -8.03 3.33
C PRO A 124 3.14 -8.59 2.78
N TYR A 125 3.49 -8.23 1.54
CA TYR A 125 4.68 -8.74 0.83
C TYR A 125 5.99 -8.50 1.58
N ASN A 126 6.10 -7.37 2.27
CA ASN A 126 7.32 -6.98 2.97
C ASN A 126 7.67 -7.95 4.11
N TYR A 127 6.69 -8.57 4.77
CA TYR A 127 6.97 -9.59 5.80
C TYR A 127 7.68 -10.82 5.22
N LEU A 128 7.45 -11.11 3.93
CA LEU A 128 8.09 -12.21 3.22
C LEU A 128 9.42 -11.81 2.59
N LEU A 129 9.53 -10.61 2.02
CA LEU A 129 10.69 -10.22 1.21
C LEU A 129 11.78 -9.49 2.00
N ASP A 130 11.40 -8.69 2.99
CA ASP A 130 12.33 -7.90 3.79
C ASP A 130 12.56 -8.57 5.14
N LYS A 131 13.81 -9.02 5.37
CA LYS A 131 14.22 -9.70 6.61
C LYS A 131 14.10 -8.78 7.84
N LYS A 132 14.19 -7.46 7.68
CA LYS A 132 14.17 -6.48 8.77
C LYS A 132 12.80 -6.37 9.44
N VAL A 133 11.74 -6.46 8.63
CA VAL A 133 10.35 -6.31 9.08
C VAL A 133 9.66 -7.66 9.31
N ARG A 134 10.33 -8.76 8.96
CA ARG A 134 9.79 -10.12 9.13
C ARG A 134 9.63 -10.46 10.60
N PRO A 135 8.43 -10.83 11.07
CA PRO A 135 8.26 -11.33 12.43
C PRO A 135 9.08 -12.61 12.65
N ASN A 136 9.78 -12.72 13.79
CA ASN A 136 10.69 -13.84 14.08
C ASN A 136 10.05 -15.23 13.94
N ASN A 137 8.75 -15.37 14.24
CA ASN A 137 8.06 -16.66 14.18
C ASN A 137 7.68 -17.09 12.76
N LEU A 138 7.75 -16.19 11.77
CA LEU A 138 7.27 -16.45 10.41
C LEU A 138 8.12 -17.49 9.65
N HIS A 139 9.34 -17.80 10.11
CA HIS A 139 10.20 -18.76 9.45
C HIS A 139 9.55 -20.15 9.30
N ARG A 140 8.74 -20.57 10.27
CA ARG A 140 8.05 -21.87 10.27
C ARG A 140 6.91 -21.95 9.27
N VAL A 141 6.30 -20.81 8.97
CA VAL A 141 5.16 -20.71 8.05
C VAL A 141 5.56 -20.90 6.59
N LEU A 142 6.86 -20.76 6.28
CA LEU A 142 7.37 -20.90 4.92
C LEU A 142 7.66 -22.35 4.54
N ASP A 143 7.86 -23.23 5.51
CA ASP A 143 8.24 -24.62 5.26
C ASP A 143 7.04 -25.39 4.66
N ASN A 144 7.26 -25.96 3.46
CA ASN A 144 6.25 -26.74 2.73
C ASN A 144 4.91 -26.01 2.46
N CYS A 145 4.94 -24.68 2.31
CA CYS A 145 3.74 -23.88 2.04
C CYS A 145 3.49 -23.63 0.54
N ILE A 146 2.24 -23.30 0.20
CA ILE A 146 1.88 -22.71 -1.10
C ILE A 146 1.83 -21.20 -0.92
N LEU A 147 2.76 -20.49 -1.55
CA LEU A 147 2.86 -19.04 -1.48
C LEU A 147 2.18 -18.39 -2.67
N ILE A 148 1.20 -17.52 -2.42
CA ILE A 148 0.44 -16.80 -3.44
C ILE A 148 0.69 -15.30 -3.28
N PHE A 149 1.33 -14.68 -4.27
CA PHE A 149 1.38 -13.22 -4.40
C PHE A 149 0.23 -12.74 -5.27
N ASP A 150 -0.75 -12.09 -4.65
CA ASP A 150 -1.85 -11.45 -5.35
C ASP A 150 -1.57 -9.98 -5.64
N GLU A 151 -1.88 -9.52 -6.85
CA GLU A 151 -1.41 -8.25 -7.44
C GLU A 151 0.13 -8.14 -7.59
N ALA A 152 0.78 -9.22 -8.00
CA ALA A 152 2.23 -9.34 -8.12
C ALA A 152 2.91 -8.45 -9.19
N HIS A 153 2.22 -7.47 -9.77
CA HIS A 153 2.76 -6.62 -10.84
C HIS A 153 3.92 -5.71 -10.38
N ASN A 154 4.03 -5.44 -9.06
CA ASN A 154 5.11 -4.65 -8.45
C ASN A 154 6.19 -5.51 -7.76
N ILE A 155 6.11 -6.85 -7.86
CA ILE A 155 6.99 -7.75 -7.10
C ILE A 155 8.49 -7.53 -7.40
N GLU A 156 8.83 -7.21 -8.65
CA GLU A 156 10.21 -6.92 -9.08
C GLU A 156 10.83 -5.77 -8.26
N GLN A 157 10.10 -4.66 -8.15
CA GLN A 157 10.55 -3.49 -7.43
C GLN A 157 10.65 -3.77 -5.93
N VAL A 158 9.65 -4.47 -5.35
CA VAL A 158 9.65 -4.85 -3.92
C VAL A 158 10.85 -5.74 -3.59
N CYS A 159 11.20 -6.70 -4.46
CA CYS A 159 12.39 -7.54 -4.27
C CYS A 159 13.70 -6.76 -4.35
N CYS A 160 13.82 -5.85 -5.33
CA CYS A 160 15.02 -5.01 -5.47
C CYS A 160 15.18 -4.08 -4.26
N ASP A 161 14.09 -3.49 -3.77
CA ASP A 161 14.12 -2.57 -2.63
C ASP A 161 14.42 -3.31 -1.31
N ALA A 162 13.86 -4.51 -1.10
CA ALA A 162 14.17 -5.34 0.07
C ALA A 162 15.65 -5.74 0.17
N MET A 163 16.32 -5.84 -0.98
CA MET A 163 17.76 -6.15 -1.08
C MET A 163 18.64 -4.91 -1.23
N SER A 164 18.05 -3.71 -1.27
CA SER A 164 18.76 -2.44 -1.31
C SER A 164 18.85 -1.84 0.10
N PHE A 165 19.85 -0.99 0.33
CA PHE A 165 19.97 -0.26 1.59
C PHE A 165 20.64 1.10 1.37
N GLN A 166 20.47 2.01 2.33
CA GLN A 166 21.03 3.35 2.29
C GLN A 166 21.72 3.68 3.62
N PHE A 167 22.92 4.24 3.55
CA PHE A 167 23.59 4.87 4.68
C PHE A 167 23.49 6.39 4.51
N HIS A 168 22.68 7.02 5.35
CA HIS A 168 22.68 8.48 5.46
C HIS A 168 23.78 8.92 6.42
N ALA A 169 24.44 10.05 6.15
CA ALA A 169 25.36 10.65 7.13
C ALA A 169 24.68 10.85 8.51
N SER A 170 23.39 11.24 8.50
CA SER A 170 22.59 11.35 9.73
C SER A 170 22.39 10.02 10.47
N MET A 171 22.34 8.88 9.77
CA MET A 171 22.23 7.56 10.39
C MET A 171 23.56 7.19 11.06
N LEU A 172 24.69 7.42 10.40
CA LEU A 172 26.02 7.19 11.00
C LEU A 172 26.23 8.07 12.24
N ALA A 173 25.89 9.36 12.14
CA ALA A 173 25.94 10.28 13.28
C ALA A 173 25.03 9.81 14.44
N GLN A 174 23.84 9.27 14.13
CA GLN A 174 22.97 8.67 15.14
C GLN A 174 23.58 7.42 15.79
N CYS A 175 24.20 6.53 15.01
CA CYS A 175 24.92 5.37 15.56
C CYS A 175 26.03 5.82 16.52
N ILE A 176 26.81 6.83 16.13
CA ILE A 176 27.89 7.38 16.95
C ILE A 176 27.33 8.01 18.24
N ALA A 177 26.22 8.74 18.16
CA ALA A 177 25.57 9.34 19.32
C ALA A 177 24.99 8.28 20.27
N GLU A 178 24.36 7.23 19.73
CA GLU A 178 23.86 6.08 20.50
C GLU A 178 25.00 5.42 21.30
N ILE A 179 26.16 5.17 20.67
CA ILE A 179 27.32 4.60 21.35
C ILE A 179 27.92 5.58 22.38
N GLN A 180 28.02 6.86 22.04
CA GLN A 180 28.55 7.89 22.94
C GLN A 180 27.72 7.97 24.23
N GLN A 181 26.40 7.85 24.14
CA GLN A 181 25.52 7.86 25.30
C GLN A 181 25.80 6.67 26.23
N LEU A 182 26.02 5.46 25.69
CA LEU A 182 26.37 4.29 26.52
C LEU A 182 27.71 4.47 27.23
N LEU A 183 28.70 5.05 26.55
CA LEU A 183 30.00 5.38 27.14
C LEU A 183 29.87 6.41 28.27
N GLU A 184 29.04 7.44 28.10
CA GLU A 184 28.80 8.47 29.12
C GLU A 184 28.04 7.93 30.34
N LEU A 185 27.05 7.07 30.11
CA LEU A 185 26.27 6.44 31.18
C LEU A 185 27.02 5.29 31.86
N LYS A 186 28.18 4.87 31.32
CA LYS A 186 28.96 3.70 31.77
C LYS A 186 28.12 2.42 31.88
N MET A 187 27.16 2.27 30.98
CA MET A 187 26.24 1.14 30.96
C MET A 187 26.78 0.04 30.06
N PHE A 188 27.55 -0.87 30.66
CA PHE A 188 28.29 -1.94 30.00
C PHE A 188 27.77 -3.33 30.42
N THR A 189 26.45 -3.50 30.55
CA THR A 189 25.87 -4.74 31.12
C THR A 189 26.32 -5.97 30.35
N ASP A 190 26.15 -5.94 29.02
CA ASP A 190 26.43 -7.06 28.12
C ASP A 190 27.49 -6.73 27.06
N VAL A 191 27.96 -5.47 26.97
CA VAL A 191 28.93 -5.00 25.96
C VAL A 191 30.14 -4.40 26.65
N LYS A 192 31.36 -4.76 26.21
CA LYS A 192 32.59 -4.20 26.78
C LYS A 192 32.83 -2.78 26.27
N GLU A 193 33.44 -1.96 27.11
CA GLU A 193 33.82 -0.58 26.75
C GLU A 193 34.75 -0.55 25.52
N GLU A 194 35.68 -1.50 25.43
CA GLU A 194 36.60 -1.65 24.29
C GLU A 194 35.85 -1.87 22.96
N ASP A 195 34.78 -2.67 22.98
CA ASP A 195 33.95 -2.99 21.82
C ASP A 195 33.16 -1.76 21.34
N LEU A 196 32.65 -0.95 22.28
CA LEU A 196 32.00 0.32 21.97
C LEU A 196 32.96 1.31 21.30
N ILE A 197 34.18 1.43 21.84
CA ILE A 197 35.21 2.31 21.30
C ILE A 197 35.61 1.85 19.89
N LEU A 198 35.77 0.53 19.69
CA LEU A 198 36.10 -0.08 18.41
C LEU A 198 35.06 0.27 17.34
N VAL A 199 33.78 -0.04 17.59
CA VAL A 199 32.69 0.21 16.62
C VAL A 199 32.53 1.72 16.37
N LYS A 200 32.63 2.56 17.40
CA LYS A 200 32.59 4.02 17.24
C LYS A 200 33.73 4.53 16.34
N ALA A 201 34.95 4.04 16.52
CA ALA A 201 36.09 4.42 15.70
C ALA A 201 35.89 4.00 14.23
N MET A 202 35.38 2.79 13.98
CA MET A 202 35.03 2.33 12.64
C MET A 202 33.96 3.22 11.98
N LEU A 203 32.91 3.58 12.71
CA LEU A 203 31.85 4.46 12.20
C LEU A 203 32.35 5.87 11.86
N LEU A 204 33.19 6.47 12.71
CA LEU A 204 33.82 7.76 12.46
C LEU A 204 34.73 7.71 11.23
N GLN A 205 35.51 6.63 11.08
CA GLN A 205 36.37 6.43 9.92
C GLN A 205 35.53 6.24 8.65
N LEU A 206 34.43 5.48 8.71
CA LEU A 206 33.51 5.32 7.59
C LEU A 206 32.86 6.66 7.17
N GLU A 207 32.41 7.47 8.13
CA GLU A 207 31.86 8.81 7.86
C GLU A 207 32.90 9.69 7.14
N LYS A 208 34.15 9.67 7.62
CA LYS A 208 35.27 10.40 7.01
C LYS A 208 35.57 9.92 5.58
N GLU A 209 35.57 8.62 5.33
CA GLU A 209 35.81 8.06 3.99
C GLU A 209 34.68 8.42 3.01
N ILE A 210 33.42 8.38 3.46
CA ILE A 210 32.27 8.81 2.65
C ILE A 210 32.39 10.29 2.28
N ALA A 211 32.81 11.14 3.23
CA ALA A 211 32.99 12.58 3.02
C ALA A 211 34.12 12.92 2.02
N GLN A 212 35.11 12.05 1.86
CA GLN A 212 36.24 12.24 0.92
C GLN A 212 35.91 11.85 -0.53
N VAL A 213 34.79 11.17 -0.78
CA VAL A 213 34.41 10.78 -2.13
C VAL A 213 34.13 12.02 -2.98
N ASN A 214 34.89 12.17 -4.06
CA ASN A 214 34.72 13.28 -4.99
C ASN A 214 33.43 13.10 -5.82
N ILE A 215 32.45 13.97 -5.60
CA ILE A 215 31.20 14.01 -6.37
C ILE A 215 31.35 15.05 -7.49
N PRO A 216 31.38 14.65 -8.77
CA PRO A 216 31.61 15.57 -9.88
C PRO A 216 30.52 16.65 -9.98
N ASN A 217 30.93 17.91 -10.18
CA ASN A 217 30.08 19.05 -10.55
C ASN A 217 28.84 19.30 -9.65
N MET A 218 29.03 19.89 -8.47
CA MET A 218 27.95 20.34 -7.56
C MET A 218 26.94 21.36 -8.16
N LYS A 219 27.18 21.84 -9.40
CA LYS A 219 26.33 22.80 -10.12
C LYS A 219 25.23 22.16 -10.98
N ARG A 220 25.22 20.84 -11.18
CA ARG A 220 24.14 20.13 -11.92
C ARG A 220 22.92 19.88 -11.02
N GLU A 221 21.77 19.63 -11.64
CA GLU A 221 20.53 19.18 -10.95
C GLU A 221 20.72 17.83 -10.25
N VAL A 222 21.62 16.98 -10.76
CA VAL A 222 21.97 15.67 -10.17
C VAL A 222 23.35 15.78 -9.53
N ARG A 223 23.44 15.55 -8.22
CA ARG A 223 24.66 15.67 -7.40
C ARG A 223 25.04 14.31 -6.84
N ASP A 224 25.48 13.41 -7.71
CA ASP A 224 25.86 12.07 -7.31
C ASP A 224 27.00 11.48 -8.15
N VAL A 225 27.51 10.34 -7.69
CA VAL A 225 28.49 9.51 -8.39
C VAL A 225 28.11 8.05 -8.16
N THR A 226 28.29 7.22 -9.19
CA THR A 226 27.97 5.78 -9.11
C THR A 226 29.17 4.90 -9.42
N PHE A 227 29.39 3.90 -8.57
CA PHE A 227 30.45 2.91 -8.65
C PHE A 227 29.87 1.50 -8.89
N LYS A 228 30.75 0.55 -9.26
CA LYS A 228 30.41 -0.89 -9.34
C LYS A 228 30.12 -1.44 -7.93
N GLY A 229 29.36 -2.53 -7.84
CA GLY A 229 28.98 -3.14 -6.57
C GLY A 229 30.16 -3.48 -5.66
N ASP A 230 31.31 -3.88 -6.21
CA ASP A 230 32.50 -4.26 -5.43
C ASP A 230 33.06 -3.10 -4.57
N PHE A 231 32.80 -1.85 -4.97
CA PHE A 231 33.27 -0.67 -4.26
C PHE A 231 32.79 -0.61 -2.80
N ILE A 232 31.67 -1.27 -2.46
CA ILE A 232 31.19 -1.31 -1.07
C ILE A 232 32.19 -1.97 -0.13
N PHE A 233 32.87 -3.03 -0.58
CA PHE A 233 33.87 -3.73 0.22
C PHE A 233 35.14 -2.92 0.36
N GLU A 234 35.50 -2.15 -0.68
CA GLU A 234 36.60 -1.20 -0.61
C GLU A 234 36.30 -0.09 0.41
N LEU A 235 35.11 0.52 0.32
CA LEU A 235 34.67 1.61 1.21
C LEU A 235 34.63 1.16 2.67
N LEU A 236 34.00 0.02 2.96
CA LEU A 236 33.94 -0.55 4.31
C LEU A 236 35.33 -0.99 4.79
N GLY A 237 36.15 -1.55 3.91
CA GLY A 237 37.51 -1.99 4.23
C GLY A 237 38.43 -0.86 4.68
N ARG A 238 38.26 0.37 4.16
CA ARG A 238 38.97 1.58 4.62
C ARG A 238 38.58 2.03 6.03
N ALA A 239 37.45 1.54 6.54
CA ALA A 239 37.00 1.70 7.91
C ALA A 239 37.27 0.46 8.77
N GLU A 240 38.12 -0.46 8.29
CA GLU A 240 38.46 -1.74 8.93
C GLU A 240 37.26 -2.69 9.12
N ILE A 241 36.17 -2.48 8.36
CA ILE A 241 35.01 -3.39 8.32
C ILE A 241 35.20 -4.34 7.14
N LYS A 242 35.60 -5.58 7.44
CA LYS A 242 36.01 -6.58 6.45
C LYS A 242 35.19 -7.86 6.59
N LYS A 243 35.37 -8.79 5.67
CA LYS A 243 34.63 -10.07 5.67
C LYS A 243 35.02 -10.94 6.86
N GLU A 244 36.26 -10.81 7.33
CA GLU A 244 36.87 -11.63 8.38
C GLU A 244 36.32 -11.28 9.77
N ASN A 245 36.07 -9.99 10.04
CA ASN A 245 35.57 -9.50 11.33
C ASN A 245 34.07 -9.16 11.32
N LYS A 246 33.36 -9.43 10.22
CA LYS A 246 31.93 -9.08 10.08
C LYS A 246 31.05 -9.63 11.20
N THR A 247 31.29 -10.87 11.64
CA THR A 247 30.43 -11.57 12.60
C THR A 247 30.54 -10.89 13.96
N GLU A 248 31.78 -10.65 14.40
CA GLU A 248 32.10 -9.92 15.62
C GLU A 248 31.49 -8.52 15.62
N ILE A 249 31.64 -7.75 14.53
CA ILE A 249 31.06 -6.40 14.43
C ILE A 249 29.53 -6.43 14.50
N ILE A 250 28.89 -7.37 13.79
CA ILE A 250 27.42 -7.51 13.78
C ILE A 250 26.93 -7.88 15.18
N ASP A 251 27.58 -8.85 15.83
CA ASP A 251 27.21 -9.30 17.17
C ASP A 251 27.33 -8.15 18.19
N ILE A 252 28.43 -7.40 18.17
CA ILE A 252 28.61 -6.20 19.01
C ILE A 252 27.49 -5.19 18.74
N CYS A 253 27.18 -4.88 17.47
CA CYS A 253 26.11 -3.94 17.13
C CYS A 253 24.73 -4.40 17.64
N GLN A 254 24.46 -5.71 17.58
CA GLN A 254 23.22 -6.29 18.09
C GLN A 254 23.15 -6.22 19.62
N GLU A 255 24.26 -6.44 20.33
CA GLU A 255 24.34 -6.28 21.78
C GLU A 255 24.19 -4.81 22.19
N ILE A 256 24.80 -3.86 21.48
CA ILE A 256 24.58 -2.42 21.67
C ILE A 256 23.09 -2.09 21.55
N SER A 257 22.43 -2.59 20.50
CA SER A 257 20.98 -2.38 20.31
C SER A 257 20.15 -2.93 21.47
N LYS A 258 20.49 -4.12 22.00
CA LYS A 258 19.83 -4.72 23.16
C LYS A 258 20.01 -3.86 24.42
N THR A 259 21.23 -3.38 24.68
CA THR A 259 21.54 -2.52 25.83
C THR A 259 20.79 -1.19 25.73
N LEU A 260 20.75 -0.55 24.55
CA LEU A 260 19.97 0.67 24.30
C LEU A 260 18.47 0.47 24.48
N ALA A 261 17.96 -0.75 24.31
CA ALA A 261 16.56 -1.09 24.52
C ALA A 261 16.16 -1.18 26.01
N THR A 262 17.13 -1.19 26.93
CA THR A 262 16.86 -1.23 28.38
C THR A 262 16.24 0.11 28.84
N PRO A 263 15.25 0.08 29.75
CA PRO A 263 14.55 1.28 30.22
C PRO A 263 15.42 2.21 31.08
N GLU A 264 16.56 1.74 31.59
CA GLU A 264 17.54 2.55 32.33
C GLU A 264 18.20 3.61 31.43
N VAL A 265 18.25 3.36 30.11
CA VAL A 265 18.69 4.34 29.11
C VAL A 265 17.52 5.25 28.75
N GLU A 266 17.17 6.20 29.61
CA GLU A 266 16.24 7.27 29.25
C GLU A 266 16.88 8.15 28.16
N PHE A 267 16.35 8.07 26.93
CA PHE A 267 16.68 9.03 25.89
C PHE A 267 16.15 10.40 26.31
N SER A 268 17.04 11.24 26.85
CA SER A 268 16.75 12.65 27.07
C SER A 268 16.32 13.26 25.74
N SER A 269 15.05 13.63 25.67
CA SER A 269 14.36 14.02 24.42
C SER A 269 14.88 15.34 23.80
N ASN A 270 15.93 15.93 24.39
CA ASN A 270 16.46 17.24 24.02
C ASN A 270 17.74 17.18 23.18
N THR A 271 18.43 16.03 23.08
CA THR A 271 19.74 15.95 22.38
C THR A 271 19.65 15.35 20.97
N LEU A 272 18.49 14.80 20.57
CA LEU A 272 18.27 14.30 19.22
C LEU A 272 17.74 15.41 18.32
N LEU A 273 18.66 16.13 17.68
CA LEU A 273 18.37 16.91 16.49
C LEU A 273 17.61 16.03 15.49
N MET A 274 16.42 16.50 15.17
CA MET A 274 15.47 16.00 14.18
C MET A 274 16.04 15.09 13.08
N ASN A 275 15.52 13.86 13.00
CA ASN A 275 15.12 13.33 11.71
C ASN A 275 13.86 12.46 11.80
N LYS A 276 12.85 12.89 11.06
CA LYS A 276 11.58 12.20 10.83
C LYS A 276 11.84 11.20 9.69
N GLY A 277 12.18 9.95 10.01
CA GLY A 277 12.33 8.93 8.98
C GLY A 277 12.80 7.57 9.51
N SER A 278 11.89 6.60 9.43
CA SER A 278 12.19 5.21 9.02
C SER A 278 13.41 4.48 9.63
N SER A 279 13.35 4.13 10.91
CA SER A 279 13.69 2.75 11.26
C SER A 279 12.92 2.28 12.50
N GLU A 280 12.45 1.04 12.45
CA GLU A 280 11.82 0.27 13.52
C GLU A 280 12.80 -0.14 14.64
N SER A 281 14.06 0.25 14.49
CA SER A 281 15.26 -0.16 15.21
C SER A 281 16.12 1.05 15.63
N PHE A 282 17.06 0.87 16.56
CA PHE A 282 18.16 1.82 16.75
C PHE A 282 18.97 1.98 15.45
N ALA A 283 19.63 3.12 15.27
CA ALA A 283 20.45 3.36 14.07
C ALA A 283 21.53 2.28 13.95
N ILE A 284 22.11 1.85 15.08
CA ILE A 284 23.12 0.79 15.13
C ILE A 284 22.60 -0.58 14.65
N GLU A 285 21.33 -0.91 14.93
CA GLU A 285 20.71 -2.17 14.47
C GLU A 285 20.42 -2.14 12.96
N ALA A 286 20.03 -0.97 12.44
CA ALA A 286 19.89 -0.78 11.00
C ALA A 286 21.25 -0.89 10.29
N PHE A 287 22.33 -0.41 10.93
CA PHE A 287 23.70 -0.57 10.44
C PHE A 287 24.11 -2.05 10.42
N ALA A 288 23.88 -2.79 11.52
CA ALA A 288 24.14 -4.23 11.59
C ALA A 288 23.40 -5.01 10.48
N SER A 289 22.10 -4.71 10.30
CA SER A 289 21.28 -5.33 9.25
C SER A 289 21.82 -5.04 7.84
N ALA A 290 22.40 -3.86 7.61
CA ALA A 290 23.03 -3.55 6.32
C ALA A 290 24.30 -4.39 6.11
N LEU A 291 25.14 -4.56 7.14
CA LEU A 291 26.32 -5.42 7.07
C LEU A 291 25.96 -6.88 6.81
N GLU A 292 24.88 -7.39 7.42
CA GLU A 292 24.36 -8.74 7.15
C GLU A 292 24.01 -8.95 5.68
N VAL A 293 23.40 -7.95 5.03
CA VAL A 293 23.06 -8.00 3.60
C VAL A 293 24.32 -7.94 2.72
N ILE A 294 25.24 -7.01 3.01
CA ILE A 294 26.47 -6.80 2.24
C ILE A 294 27.37 -8.03 2.26
N PHE A 295 27.56 -8.61 3.45
CA PHE A 295 28.44 -9.75 3.64
C PHE A 295 27.70 -11.10 3.60
N HIS A 296 26.45 -11.12 3.15
CA HIS A 296 25.71 -12.36 2.91
C HIS A 296 26.46 -13.20 1.85
N PRO A 297 26.61 -14.53 2.02
CA PRO A 297 27.33 -15.36 1.06
C PRO A 297 26.78 -15.29 -0.38
N SER A 298 25.52 -14.94 -0.51
CA SER A 298 24.85 -14.83 -1.80
C SER A 298 24.86 -13.42 -2.40
N PHE A 299 25.49 -12.44 -1.74
CA PHE A 299 25.68 -11.11 -2.30
C PHE A 299 26.55 -11.21 -3.56
N GLN A 300 26.04 -10.72 -4.68
CA GLN A 300 26.69 -10.80 -5.99
C GLN A 300 26.95 -9.40 -6.54
N PRO A 301 28.18 -8.86 -6.43
CA PRO A 301 28.48 -7.46 -6.71
C PRO A 301 28.08 -6.97 -8.10
N GLN A 302 28.06 -7.86 -9.09
CA GLN A 302 27.62 -7.55 -10.45
C GLN A 302 26.14 -7.14 -10.55
N PHE A 303 25.31 -7.49 -9.56
CA PHE A 303 23.89 -7.10 -9.49
C PHE A 303 23.65 -5.83 -8.67
N TYR A 304 24.71 -5.22 -8.15
CA TYR A 304 24.63 -4.04 -7.31
C TYR A 304 25.34 -2.83 -7.92
N LYS A 305 24.87 -1.64 -7.56
CA LYS A 305 25.53 -0.37 -7.81
C LYS A 305 25.59 0.44 -6.54
N ILE A 306 26.72 1.11 -6.31
CA ILE A 306 26.95 1.95 -5.14
C ILE A 306 26.88 3.38 -5.60
N ASN A 307 25.85 4.10 -5.18
CA ASN A 307 25.67 5.50 -5.49
C ASN A 307 25.95 6.35 -4.25
N ILE A 308 26.69 7.44 -4.43
CA ILE A 308 26.92 8.42 -3.37
C ILE A 308 26.37 9.73 -3.85
N SER A 309 25.34 10.23 -3.17
CA SER A 309 24.58 11.40 -3.57
C SER A 309 24.50 12.44 -2.45
N VAL A 310 24.27 13.69 -2.85
CA VAL A 310 23.97 14.80 -1.94
C VAL A 310 22.46 15.01 -1.93
N GLU A 311 21.82 14.64 -0.83
CA GLU A 311 20.38 14.82 -0.62
C GLU A 311 20.08 16.10 0.17
N ASN A 312 18.90 16.69 -0.07
CA ASN A 312 18.39 17.83 0.70
C ASN A 312 17.32 17.36 1.69
N ASN A 313 17.39 17.82 2.94
CA ASN A 313 16.33 17.55 3.90
C ASN A 313 15.10 18.41 3.60
N ASN A 314 14.19 17.89 2.77
CA ASN A 314 12.95 18.58 2.38
C ASN A 314 12.01 18.92 3.57
N GLY A 315 12.34 18.51 4.79
CA GLY A 315 11.56 18.76 6.01
C GLY A 315 11.91 20.04 6.79
N ASN A 316 13.05 20.70 6.51
CA ASN A 316 13.50 21.89 7.24
C ASN A 316 13.57 23.12 6.33
N LYS A 317 13.21 24.30 6.86
CA LYS A 317 13.36 25.60 6.16
C LYS A 317 14.82 25.95 5.81
N LEU A 318 15.78 25.21 6.36
CA LEU A 318 17.22 25.31 6.07
C LEU A 318 17.59 24.22 5.07
N ASN A 319 18.16 24.61 3.92
CA ASN A 319 18.71 23.69 2.91
C ASN A 319 19.98 23.00 3.46
N ILE A 320 19.80 22.00 4.33
CA ILE A 320 20.89 21.19 4.84
C ILE A 320 21.08 20.02 3.88
N PHE A 321 22.27 19.96 3.28
CA PHE A 321 22.68 18.90 2.39
C PHE A 321 23.44 17.82 3.18
N TYR A 322 23.09 16.56 2.96
CA TYR A 322 23.79 15.43 3.57
C TYR A 322 24.17 14.40 2.52
N LEU A 323 25.26 13.68 2.76
CA LEU A 323 25.68 12.57 1.92
C LEU A 323 24.84 11.33 2.21
N CYS A 324 24.50 10.62 1.16
CA CYS A 324 23.75 9.37 1.18
C CYS A 324 24.50 8.34 0.33
N VAL A 325 24.90 7.23 0.93
CA VAL A 325 25.42 6.07 0.21
C VAL A 325 24.26 5.12 -0.02
N SER A 326 23.81 4.99 -1.26
CA SER A 326 22.78 4.04 -1.66
C SER A 326 23.38 2.81 -2.33
N VAL A 327 23.05 1.64 -1.83
CA VAL A 327 23.41 0.36 -2.43
C VAL A 327 22.18 -0.23 -3.09
N TRP A 328 22.13 -0.10 -4.41
CA TRP A 328 20.99 -0.49 -5.22
C TRP A 328 21.16 -1.92 -5.72
N CYS A 329 20.27 -2.81 -5.30
CA CYS A 329 20.08 -4.10 -5.97
C CYS A 329 19.30 -3.88 -7.27
N LEU A 330 19.85 -4.33 -8.40
CA LEU A 330 19.22 -4.21 -9.71
C LEU A 330 18.61 -5.52 -10.21
N ASN A 331 18.64 -6.59 -9.40
CA ASN A 331 18.14 -7.90 -9.78
C ASN A 331 17.17 -8.47 -8.73
N ALA A 332 15.89 -8.56 -9.10
CA ALA A 332 14.82 -9.08 -8.23
C ALA A 332 14.93 -10.59 -7.99
N GLY A 333 15.60 -11.33 -8.87
CA GLY A 333 15.61 -12.79 -8.84
C GLY A 333 16.28 -13.39 -7.61
N PHE A 334 17.12 -12.63 -6.90
CA PHE A 334 17.78 -13.12 -5.69
C PHE A 334 16.76 -13.43 -4.57
N ALA A 335 15.94 -12.44 -4.20
CA ALA A 335 14.97 -12.57 -3.11
C ALA A 335 13.95 -13.66 -3.39
N LEU A 336 13.44 -13.74 -4.63
CA LEU A 336 12.46 -14.75 -5.01
C LEU A 336 13.04 -16.16 -5.12
N LYS A 337 14.32 -16.32 -5.51
CA LYS A 337 14.98 -17.64 -5.50
C LYS A 337 15.14 -18.18 -4.09
N GLU A 338 15.51 -17.32 -3.12
CA GLU A 338 15.58 -17.71 -1.70
C GLU A 338 14.20 -18.12 -1.16
N LEU A 339 13.12 -17.41 -1.55
CA LEU A 339 11.76 -17.81 -1.15
C LEU A 339 11.31 -19.10 -1.84
N LYS A 340 11.60 -19.26 -3.13
CA LYS A 340 11.27 -20.46 -3.90
C LYS A 340 11.94 -21.71 -3.32
N SER A 341 13.14 -21.60 -2.75
CA SER A 341 13.80 -22.75 -2.12
C SER A 341 13.20 -23.16 -0.76
N LYS A 342 12.36 -22.31 -0.15
CA LYS A 342 11.75 -22.54 1.16
C LYS A 342 10.30 -23.03 1.06
N CYS A 343 9.56 -22.60 0.04
CA CYS A 343 8.18 -23.00 -0.18
C CYS A 343 8.04 -24.19 -1.14
N HIS A 344 6.89 -24.89 -1.07
CA HIS A 344 6.57 -25.98 -1.99
C HIS A 344 6.18 -25.45 -3.37
N CYS A 345 5.42 -24.36 -3.42
CA CYS A 345 4.93 -23.76 -4.66
C CYS A 345 4.85 -22.24 -4.54
N LEU A 346 5.29 -21.54 -5.59
CA LEU A 346 5.20 -20.09 -5.71
C LEU A 346 4.24 -19.74 -6.86
N LEU A 347 3.12 -19.10 -6.53
CA LEU A 347 2.11 -18.63 -7.48
C LEU A 347 2.09 -17.10 -7.48
N LEU A 348 2.17 -16.52 -8.68
CA LEU A 348 2.08 -15.07 -8.89
C LEU A 348 0.82 -14.78 -9.72
N THR A 349 -0.08 -13.95 -9.18
CA THR A 349 -1.34 -13.57 -9.85
C THR A 349 -1.47 -12.05 -9.90
N SER A 350 -1.91 -11.52 -11.03
CA SER A 350 -2.37 -10.12 -11.17
C SER A 350 -3.09 -9.95 -12.50
N GLY A 351 -4.06 -9.03 -12.56
CA GLY A 351 -4.74 -8.65 -13.80
C GLY A 351 -3.83 -7.97 -14.83
N THR A 352 -2.62 -7.54 -14.45
CA THR A 352 -1.73 -6.72 -15.29
C THR A 352 -0.31 -7.28 -15.47
N LEU A 353 -0.08 -8.58 -15.27
CA LEU A 353 1.26 -9.19 -15.46
C LEU A 353 1.75 -9.20 -16.91
N SER A 354 0.83 -9.24 -17.87
CA SER A 354 1.18 -9.35 -19.30
C SER A 354 1.95 -8.11 -19.80
N PRO A 355 2.99 -8.27 -20.65
CA PRO A 355 3.49 -9.52 -21.25
C PRO A 355 4.26 -10.43 -20.28
N LEU A 356 3.90 -11.72 -20.24
CA LEU A 356 4.41 -12.68 -19.26
C LEU A 356 5.89 -13.00 -19.47
N ASP A 357 6.36 -13.14 -20.70
CA ASP A 357 7.78 -13.43 -21.00
C ASP A 357 8.71 -12.36 -20.41
N SER A 358 8.31 -11.09 -20.52
CA SER A 358 9.05 -10.01 -19.91
C SER A 358 8.95 -10.01 -18.38
N PHE A 359 7.79 -10.34 -17.82
CA PHE A 359 7.66 -10.46 -16.38
C PHE A 359 8.61 -11.55 -15.82
N GLN A 360 8.69 -12.71 -16.48
CA GLN A 360 9.67 -13.75 -16.15
C GLN A 360 11.11 -13.27 -16.31
N SER A 361 11.37 -12.53 -17.39
CA SER A 361 12.65 -11.91 -17.72
C SER A 361 13.16 -11.00 -16.60
N GLU A 362 12.33 -10.12 -16.08
CA GLU A 362 12.72 -9.20 -15.01
C GLU A 362 12.96 -9.92 -13.68
N LEU A 363 12.18 -10.95 -13.37
CA LEU A 363 12.37 -11.76 -12.16
C LEU A 363 13.53 -12.75 -12.28
N GLN A 364 14.06 -12.99 -13.49
CA GLN A 364 15.13 -13.95 -13.75
C GLN A 364 14.80 -15.35 -13.19
N ILE A 365 13.52 -15.73 -13.26
CA ILE A 365 12.96 -17.01 -12.79
C ILE A 365 12.06 -17.58 -13.88
N ASN A 366 12.25 -18.87 -14.19
CA ASN A 366 11.33 -19.59 -15.07
C ASN A 366 10.06 -19.99 -14.31
N PHE A 367 8.91 -19.75 -14.94
CA PHE A 367 7.63 -20.30 -14.50
C PHE A 367 7.19 -21.33 -15.55
N PRO A 368 7.26 -22.63 -15.23
CA PRO A 368 6.91 -23.68 -16.19
C PRO A 368 5.41 -23.71 -16.51
N ILE A 369 4.59 -23.20 -15.58
CA ILE A 369 3.14 -23.07 -15.75
C ILE A 369 2.84 -21.58 -15.91
N VAL A 370 2.28 -21.22 -17.05
CA VAL A 370 1.92 -19.85 -17.41
C VAL A 370 0.50 -19.87 -17.94
N LEU A 371 -0.36 -19.02 -17.39
CA LEU A 371 -1.75 -18.88 -17.81
C LEU A 371 -2.06 -17.41 -18.10
N GLN A 372 -2.56 -17.15 -19.30
CA GLN A 372 -3.14 -15.86 -19.68
C GLN A 372 -4.53 -16.11 -20.25
N ASN A 373 -5.56 -15.80 -19.47
CA ASN A 373 -6.94 -15.93 -19.92
C ASN A 373 -7.35 -14.73 -20.76
N ASP A 374 -8.25 -14.95 -21.73
CA ASP A 374 -8.89 -13.87 -22.43
C ASP A 374 -9.91 -13.16 -21.52
N HIS A 375 -10.16 -11.88 -21.79
CA HIS A 375 -11.10 -11.09 -21.00
C HIS A 375 -12.52 -11.33 -21.49
N LEU A 376 -13.48 -11.41 -20.56
CA LEU A 376 -14.90 -11.70 -20.85
C LEU A 376 -15.68 -10.51 -21.43
N VAL A 377 -15.01 -9.46 -21.90
CA VAL A 377 -15.64 -8.19 -22.30
C VAL A 377 -15.79 -8.13 -23.81
N ASP A 378 -16.92 -7.59 -24.26
CA ASP A 378 -17.22 -7.37 -25.67
C ASP A 378 -17.27 -5.87 -26.06
N GLU A 379 -17.49 -5.59 -27.35
CA GLU A 379 -17.57 -4.23 -27.91
C GLU A 379 -18.70 -3.38 -27.34
N THR A 380 -19.72 -3.99 -26.72
CA THR A 380 -20.84 -3.28 -26.10
C THR A 380 -20.50 -2.76 -24.72
N GLN A 381 -19.50 -3.34 -24.07
CA GLN A 381 -19.05 -2.96 -22.73
C GLN A 381 -17.84 -2.02 -22.74
N VAL A 382 -17.03 -2.03 -23.80
CA VAL A 382 -15.81 -1.21 -23.86
C VAL A 382 -15.68 -0.41 -25.13
N PHE A 383 -15.47 0.89 -24.94
CA PHE A 383 -15.03 1.81 -25.98
C PHE A 383 -13.56 2.19 -25.75
N ALA A 384 -12.68 1.96 -26.72
CA ALA A 384 -11.30 2.41 -26.61
C ALA A 384 -10.89 3.29 -27.80
N SER A 385 -10.15 4.36 -27.55
CA SER A 385 -9.68 5.24 -28.62
C SER A 385 -8.33 5.88 -28.34
N ILE A 386 -7.49 5.97 -29.37
CA ILE A 386 -6.26 6.78 -29.37
C ILE A 386 -6.53 8.06 -30.13
N GLN A 387 -6.28 9.21 -29.50
CA GLN A 387 -6.41 10.53 -30.10
C GLN A 387 -5.05 11.23 -30.10
N PRO A 388 -4.34 11.22 -31.25
CA PRO A 388 -3.03 11.87 -31.36
C PRO A 388 -3.11 13.40 -31.39
N HIS A 389 -4.26 13.97 -31.73
CA HIS A 389 -4.46 15.40 -31.92
C HIS A 389 -5.66 15.90 -31.12
N GLY A 390 -5.63 17.19 -30.76
CA GLY A 390 -6.75 17.87 -30.12
C GLY A 390 -7.94 18.12 -31.07
N PRO A 391 -9.05 18.65 -30.54
CA PRO A 391 -10.29 18.92 -31.27
C PRO A 391 -10.20 20.03 -32.33
N SER A 392 -9.17 20.89 -32.30
CA SER A 392 -9.09 22.03 -33.21
C SER A 392 -8.78 21.61 -34.66
N ASN A 393 -9.73 21.88 -35.57
CA ASN A 393 -9.69 21.45 -36.97
C ASN A 393 -8.61 22.16 -37.83
N GLU A 394 -8.23 23.40 -37.50
CA GLU A 394 -7.31 24.21 -38.33
C GLU A 394 -5.83 24.04 -37.97
N HIS A 395 -5.53 23.56 -36.76
CA HIS A 395 -4.15 23.52 -36.23
C HIS A 395 -3.71 22.18 -35.65
N LYS A 396 -4.45 21.08 -35.90
CA LYS A 396 -4.16 19.68 -35.49
C LYS A 396 -3.02 19.56 -34.48
N VAL A 397 -3.20 20.11 -33.27
CA VAL A 397 -2.10 20.21 -32.33
C VAL A 397 -1.82 18.81 -31.83
N LEU A 398 -0.57 18.38 -32.00
CA LEU A 398 -0.15 17.06 -31.58
C LEU A 398 -0.18 16.97 -30.04
N LEU A 399 -0.98 16.04 -29.53
CA LEU A 399 -1.01 15.73 -28.10
C LEU A 399 0.23 14.91 -27.76
N SER A 400 1.15 15.53 -27.01
CA SER A 400 2.43 14.94 -26.63
C SER A 400 2.82 15.43 -25.25
N SER A 401 2.87 14.52 -24.29
CA SER A 401 3.35 14.78 -22.93
C SER A 401 4.87 14.59 -22.78
N LYS A 402 5.64 14.64 -23.88
CA LYS A 402 7.13 14.68 -23.83
C LYS A 402 7.61 15.92 -23.07
N HIS A 403 8.73 15.80 -22.36
CA HIS A 403 9.26 16.86 -21.48
C HIS A 403 9.32 18.24 -22.17
N GLU A 404 9.85 18.27 -23.39
CA GLU A 404 9.98 19.47 -24.23
C GLU A 404 8.64 20.14 -24.56
N ASN A 405 7.57 19.36 -24.71
CA ASN A 405 6.25 19.88 -25.11
C ASN A 405 5.33 20.18 -23.92
N ARG A 406 5.69 19.78 -22.69
CA ARG A 406 4.85 19.99 -21.49
C ARG A 406 4.62 21.46 -21.15
N GLN A 407 5.53 22.35 -21.57
CA GLN A 407 5.39 23.79 -21.36
C GLN A 407 4.65 24.50 -22.51
N ASN A 408 4.35 23.79 -23.59
CA ASN A 408 3.62 24.36 -24.72
C ASN A 408 2.16 24.66 -24.33
N ASN A 409 1.79 25.93 -24.42
CA ASN A 409 0.46 26.42 -24.05
C ASN A 409 -0.65 25.95 -25.01
N ASP A 410 -0.33 25.75 -26.29
CA ASP A 410 -1.29 25.22 -27.27
C ASP A 410 -1.65 23.78 -26.95
N TYR A 411 -0.63 22.98 -26.60
CA TYR A 411 -0.83 21.61 -26.12
C TYR A 411 -1.69 21.58 -24.85
N LYS A 412 -1.39 22.40 -23.83
CA LYS A 412 -2.20 22.47 -22.60
C LYS A 412 -3.65 22.84 -22.91
N THR A 413 -3.86 23.81 -23.80
CA THR A 413 -5.18 24.27 -24.23
C THR A 413 -5.96 23.16 -24.92
N GLU A 414 -5.34 22.48 -25.88
CA GLU A 414 -5.97 21.41 -26.65
C GLU A 414 -6.25 20.16 -25.82
N LEU A 415 -5.38 19.82 -24.87
CA LEU A 415 -5.64 18.76 -23.90
C LEU A 415 -6.86 19.10 -23.02
N GLY A 416 -6.94 20.33 -22.51
CA GLY A 416 -8.06 20.79 -21.69
C GLY A 416 -9.38 20.81 -22.47
N ASN A 417 -9.37 21.30 -23.71
CA ASN A 417 -10.52 21.23 -24.61
C ASN A 417 -10.94 19.79 -24.90
N SER A 418 -9.98 18.90 -25.14
CA SER A 418 -10.25 17.47 -25.35
C SER A 418 -11.01 16.86 -24.16
N ILE A 419 -10.52 17.10 -22.95
CA ILE A 419 -11.15 16.61 -21.70
C ILE A 419 -12.54 17.22 -21.51
N LEU A 420 -12.71 18.51 -21.80
CA LEU A 420 -14.03 19.17 -21.72
C LEU A 420 -15.05 18.53 -22.65
N PHE A 421 -14.69 18.23 -23.91
CA PHE A 421 -15.58 17.56 -24.86
C PHE A 421 -15.94 16.15 -24.39
N LEU A 422 -14.99 15.41 -23.84
CA LEU A 422 -15.22 14.10 -23.23
C LEU A 422 -16.20 14.19 -22.04
N CYS A 423 -15.96 15.12 -21.10
CA CYS A 423 -16.81 15.32 -19.91
C CYS A 423 -18.27 15.61 -20.25
N ARG A 424 -18.53 16.28 -21.38
CA ARG A 424 -19.89 16.57 -21.87
C ARG A 424 -20.65 15.35 -22.38
N LYS A 425 -19.95 14.26 -22.73
CA LYS A 425 -20.54 13.05 -23.32
C LYS A 425 -20.52 11.85 -22.38
N ILE A 426 -19.55 11.79 -21.47
CA ILE A 426 -19.39 10.69 -20.53
C ILE A 426 -20.29 10.93 -19.31
N PRO A 427 -21.19 10.00 -18.96
CA PRO A 427 -21.96 10.08 -17.72
C PRO A 427 -21.08 9.80 -16.48
N ASP A 428 -21.53 10.23 -15.32
CA ASP A 428 -20.97 9.89 -14.01
C ASP A 428 -19.46 10.18 -13.88
N GLY A 429 -18.69 9.22 -13.36
CA GLY A 429 -17.28 9.36 -12.96
C GLY A 429 -16.29 9.27 -14.13
N VAL A 430 -15.39 10.26 -14.21
CA VAL A 430 -14.25 10.29 -15.15
C VAL A 430 -12.95 10.34 -14.36
N LEU A 431 -12.05 9.39 -14.61
CA LEU A 431 -10.70 9.39 -14.05
C LEU A 431 -9.72 9.86 -15.12
N VAL A 432 -8.96 10.93 -14.84
CA VAL A 432 -7.96 11.47 -15.77
C VAL A 432 -6.58 11.33 -15.15
N PHE A 433 -5.75 10.48 -15.76
CA PHE A 433 -4.41 10.20 -15.26
C PHE A 433 -3.33 10.93 -16.05
N PHE A 434 -2.49 11.65 -15.32
CA PHE A 434 -1.29 12.33 -15.82
C PHE A 434 -0.02 11.54 -15.58
N ALA A 435 1.00 11.82 -16.40
CA ALA A 435 2.33 11.22 -16.28
C ALA A 435 3.11 11.63 -15.02
N SER A 436 2.84 12.81 -14.45
CA SER A 436 3.47 13.28 -13.21
C SER A 436 2.66 14.40 -12.56
N TYR A 437 2.87 14.62 -11.25
CA TYR A 437 2.25 15.72 -10.50
C TYR A 437 2.62 17.10 -11.07
N VAL A 438 3.86 17.29 -11.51
CA VAL A 438 4.33 18.55 -12.11
C VAL A 438 3.55 18.86 -13.39
N HIS A 439 3.36 17.84 -14.24
CA HIS A 439 2.61 18.00 -15.49
C HIS A 439 1.12 18.28 -15.22
N MET A 440 0.52 17.55 -14.27
CA MET A 440 -0.87 17.76 -13.85
C MET A 440 -1.09 19.18 -13.35
N LYS A 441 -0.31 19.63 -12.35
CA LYS A 441 -0.42 20.98 -11.78
C LYS A 441 -0.25 22.07 -12.83
N SER A 442 0.74 21.92 -13.72
CA SER A 442 0.98 22.89 -14.79
C SER A 442 -0.20 23.02 -15.77
N CYS A 443 -0.89 21.90 -16.07
CA CYS A 443 -2.09 21.94 -16.91
C CYS A 443 -3.29 22.55 -16.17
N LEU A 444 -3.55 22.13 -14.93
CA LEU A 444 -4.66 22.64 -14.12
C LEU A 444 -4.53 24.14 -13.86
N GLU A 445 -3.34 24.63 -13.49
CA GLU A 445 -3.06 26.05 -13.31
C GLU A 445 -3.30 26.86 -14.59
N TRP A 446 -2.92 26.31 -15.75
CA TRP A 446 -3.20 26.93 -17.05
C TRP A 446 -4.70 27.02 -17.32
N TRP A 447 -5.45 25.94 -17.05
CA TRP A 447 -6.90 25.88 -17.25
C TRP A 447 -7.70 26.75 -16.30
N GLU A 448 -7.16 27.08 -15.13
CA GLU A 448 -7.75 28.00 -14.15
C GLU A 448 -7.49 29.47 -14.47
N ARG A 449 -6.31 29.79 -15.04
CA ARG A 449 -5.89 31.18 -15.28
C ARG A 449 -6.29 31.71 -16.65
N THR A 450 -6.20 30.87 -17.68
CA THR A 450 -6.36 31.31 -19.07
C THR A 450 -7.84 31.30 -19.49
N LYS A 451 -8.34 32.45 -19.94
CA LYS A 451 -9.69 32.60 -20.49
C LYS A 451 -9.65 32.46 -22.01
N ILE A 452 -10.47 31.57 -22.55
CA ILE A 452 -10.63 31.37 -23.99
C ILE A 452 -12.13 31.49 -24.28
N GLY A 453 -12.52 32.52 -25.02
CA GLY A 453 -13.94 32.83 -25.25
C GLY A 453 -14.67 33.36 -24.01
N GLY A 454 -13.97 34.11 -23.14
CA GLY A 454 -14.54 34.81 -21.98
C GLY A 454 -14.58 34.01 -20.67
N GLU A 455 -14.45 32.68 -20.73
CA GLU A 455 -14.43 31.79 -19.57
C GLU A 455 -13.18 30.90 -19.58
N THR A 456 -12.77 30.42 -18.41
CA THR A 456 -11.63 29.50 -18.28
C THR A 456 -12.03 28.08 -18.63
N ILE A 457 -11.08 27.25 -19.06
CA ILE A 457 -11.37 25.83 -19.36
C ILE A 457 -11.85 25.11 -18.08
N MET A 458 -11.25 25.42 -16.93
CA MET A 458 -11.62 24.80 -15.66
C MET A 458 -13.08 25.10 -15.28
N ASN A 459 -13.53 26.35 -15.39
CA ASN A 459 -14.93 26.70 -15.09
C ASN A 459 -15.90 25.96 -16.03
N ARG A 460 -15.54 25.81 -17.31
CA ARG A 460 -16.34 25.05 -18.28
C ARG A 460 -16.42 23.57 -17.90
N ILE A 461 -15.34 22.98 -17.37
CA ILE A 461 -15.35 21.60 -16.85
C ILE A 461 -16.23 21.51 -15.59
N GLN A 462 -16.05 22.44 -14.64
CA GLN A 462 -16.83 22.53 -13.39
C GLN A 462 -18.34 22.70 -13.64
N SER A 463 -18.73 23.31 -14.76
CA SER A 463 -20.13 23.44 -15.15
C SER A 463 -20.81 22.10 -15.52
N VAL A 464 -20.01 21.04 -15.76
CA VAL A 464 -20.47 19.73 -16.22
C VAL A 464 -20.10 18.61 -15.24
N LYS A 465 -19.01 18.74 -14.48
CA LYS A 465 -18.50 17.74 -13.53
C LYS A 465 -18.03 18.38 -12.23
N HIS A 466 -18.23 17.69 -11.11
CA HIS A 466 -17.56 18.00 -9.84
C HIS A 466 -16.07 17.68 -9.97
N VAL A 467 -15.22 18.71 -9.90
CA VAL A 467 -13.77 18.55 -10.11
C VAL A 467 -13.05 18.26 -8.80
N LEU A 468 -12.28 17.18 -8.79
CA LEU A 468 -11.37 16.81 -7.71
C LEU A 468 -9.96 16.56 -8.27
N GLN A 469 -8.96 16.72 -7.42
CA GLN A 469 -7.56 16.47 -7.77
C GLN A 469 -6.84 15.69 -6.67
N GLU A 470 -5.91 14.83 -7.08
CA GLU A 470 -5.01 14.13 -6.18
C GLU A 470 -3.93 15.09 -5.66
N GLU A 471 -3.77 15.16 -4.33
CA GLU A 471 -2.70 15.93 -3.70
C GLU A 471 -1.49 15.04 -3.34
N GLN A 472 -0.31 15.46 -3.78
CA GLN A 472 0.94 14.80 -3.45
C GLN A 472 1.21 14.87 -1.94
N GLY A 473 1.46 13.71 -1.32
CA GLY A 473 1.73 13.64 0.12
C GLY A 473 0.48 13.62 1.01
N SER A 474 -0.72 13.54 0.42
CA SER A 474 -1.98 13.38 1.15
C SER A 474 -1.93 12.18 2.12
N ASN A 475 -2.44 12.36 3.34
CA ASN A 475 -2.56 11.26 4.30
C ASN A 475 -3.80 10.38 4.00
N LYS A 476 -4.00 9.29 4.75
CA LYS A 476 -5.13 8.37 4.52
C LYS A 476 -6.49 9.03 4.73
N GLU A 477 -6.62 9.93 5.70
CA GLU A 477 -7.88 10.63 6.02
C GLU A 477 -8.27 11.60 4.90
N GLN A 478 -7.33 12.46 4.47
CA GLN A 478 -7.52 13.38 3.34
C GLN A 478 -7.90 12.67 2.05
N MET A 479 -7.30 11.49 1.82
CA MET A 479 -7.65 10.65 0.68
C MET A 479 -9.09 10.14 0.77
N GLN A 480 -9.50 9.65 1.94
CA GLN A 480 -10.86 9.16 2.16
C GLN A 480 -11.87 10.29 1.98
N ASP A 481 -11.60 11.48 2.52
CA ASP A 481 -12.45 12.66 2.36
C ASP A 481 -12.63 13.05 0.89
N MET A 482 -11.54 13.01 0.10
CA MET A 482 -11.59 13.29 -1.34
C MET A 482 -12.43 12.25 -2.09
N LEU A 483 -12.30 10.96 -1.76
CA LEU A 483 -13.11 9.90 -2.37
C LEU A 483 -14.58 10.03 -1.99
N ASP A 484 -14.89 10.41 -0.75
CA ASP A 484 -16.26 10.63 -0.30
C ASP A 484 -16.87 11.87 -0.98
N CYS A 485 -16.08 12.92 -1.22
CA CYS A 485 -16.49 14.04 -2.06
C CYS A 485 -16.75 13.60 -3.51
N PHE A 486 -15.86 12.79 -4.09
CA PHE A 486 -16.01 12.28 -5.46
C PHE A 486 -17.32 11.49 -5.60
N LYS A 487 -17.60 10.56 -4.67
CA LYS A 487 -18.83 9.76 -4.65
C LYS A 487 -20.08 10.60 -4.46
N ARG A 488 -20.06 11.61 -3.57
CA ARG A 488 -21.17 12.56 -3.40
C ARG A 488 -21.49 13.29 -4.70
N GLY A 489 -20.47 13.71 -5.45
CA GLY A 489 -20.64 14.37 -6.74
C GLY A 489 -21.29 13.49 -7.82
N LEU A 490 -21.16 12.16 -7.73
CA LEU A 490 -21.87 11.22 -8.63
C LEU A 490 -23.38 11.21 -8.40
N THR A 491 -23.81 11.53 -7.17
CA THR A 491 -25.23 11.52 -6.78
C THR A 491 -25.92 12.88 -6.88
N ASP A 492 -25.16 13.94 -7.20
CA ASP A 492 -25.73 15.28 -7.38
C ASP A 492 -26.61 15.32 -8.64
N LYS A 493 -27.92 15.44 -8.42
CA LYS A 493 -28.94 15.50 -9.48
C LYS A 493 -29.20 16.92 -9.98
N SER A 494 -28.31 17.88 -9.75
CA SER A 494 -28.43 19.20 -10.35
C SER A 494 -28.47 19.07 -11.89
N ARG A 495 -29.38 19.81 -12.55
CA ARG A 495 -29.67 19.62 -13.99
C ARG A 495 -28.48 19.83 -14.94
N LYS A 496 -27.35 20.37 -14.46
CA LYS A 496 -26.16 20.69 -15.28
C LYS A 496 -24.97 19.79 -15.00
N ILE A 497 -24.81 19.28 -13.78
CA ILE A 497 -23.66 18.46 -13.41
C ILE A 497 -24.03 16.98 -13.62
N THR A 498 -23.20 16.28 -14.37
CA THR A 498 -23.46 14.90 -14.82
C THR A 498 -22.62 13.87 -14.07
N GLY A 499 -21.92 14.27 -13.00
CA GLY A 499 -21.05 13.40 -12.21
C GLY A 499 -19.77 14.10 -11.76
N SER A 500 -18.73 13.31 -11.51
CA SER A 500 -17.45 13.78 -10.96
C SER A 500 -16.29 13.50 -11.91
N ILE A 501 -15.26 14.34 -11.87
CA ILE A 501 -13.97 14.13 -12.54
C ILE A 501 -12.86 14.18 -11.51
N LEU A 502 -11.97 13.20 -11.54
CA LEU A 502 -10.79 13.13 -10.68
C LEU A 502 -9.52 13.20 -11.53
N PHE A 503 -8.75 14.27 -11.34
CA PHE A 503 -7.41 14.41 -11.88
C PHE A 503 -6.40 13.74 -10.95
N ALA A 504 -5.72 12.71 -11.44
CA ALA A 504 -4.79 11.89 -10.69
C ALA A 504 -3.50 11.64 -11.47
N VAL A 505 -2.51 11.01 -10.84
CA VAL A 505 -1.22 10.69 -11.45
C VAL A 505 -1.04 9.17 -11.52
N MET A 506 -0.47 8.66 -12.62
CA MET A 506 -0.07 7.26 -12.72
C MET A 506 1.09 6.98 -11.75
N ARG A 507 1.08 5.81 -11.08
CA ARG A 507 1.94 5.51 -9.91
C ARG A 507 1.64 6.41 -8.69
N GLY A 508 0.50 7.08 -8.72
CA GLY A 508 -0.10 7.76 -7.58
C GLY A 508 -0.99 6.81 -6.79
N LYS A 509 -1.41 7.25 -5.61
CA LYS A 509 -2.22 6.45 -4.68
C LYS A 509 -3.62 6.18 -5.21
N ILE A 510 -4.14 7.03 -6.08
CA ILE A 510 -5.43 6.79 -6.75
C ILE A 510 -5.29 5.73 -7.85
N SER A 511 -4.13 5.71 -8.54
CA SER A 511 -3.85 4.72 -9.60
C SER A 511 -3.51 3.33 -9.06
N GLU A 512 -3.16 3.23 -7.77
CA GLU A 512 -2.78 1.99 -7.08
C GLU A 512 -3.83 1.65 -5.99
N GLY A 513 -4.27 0.40 -5.88
CA GLY A 513 -5.02 -0.09 -4.70
C GLY A 513 -6.45 0.42 -4.45
N MET A 514 -6.91 1.49 -5.12
CA MET A 514 -8.30 1.97 -4.97
C MET A 514 -9.28 1.27 -5.90
N ASP A 515 -10.47 0.95 -5.41
CA ASP A 515 -11.53 0.37 -6.23
C ASP A 515 -12.53 1.44 -6.67
N PHE A 516 -12.81 1.48 -7.96
CA PHE A 516 -13.81 2.34 -8.57
C PHE A 516 -14.71 1.43 -9.40
N SER A 517 -15.92 1.18 -8.91
CA SER A 517 -16.90 0.34 -9.58
C SER A 517 -18.01 1.18 -10.21
N ASP A 518 -18.56 0.65 -11.30
CA ASP A 518 -19.78 1.16 -11.93
C ASP A 518 -19.70 2.65 -12.30
N ASN A 519 -20.66 3.44 -11.81
CA ASN A 519 -20.76 4.89 -12.02
C ASN A 519 -19.53 5.65 -11.50
N SER A 520 -18.71 5.04 -10.64
CA SER A 520 -17.48 5.67 -10.14
C SER A 520 -16.38 5.76 -11.21
N CYS A 521 -16.44 4.96 -12.29
CA CYS A 521 -15.47 4.99 -13.38
C CYS A 521 -16.09 4.61 -14.73
N ARG A 522 -16.83 5.54 -15.34
CA ARG A 522 -17.34 5.36 -16.72
C ARG A 522 -16.29 5.64 -17.78
N ALA A 523 -15.24 6.39 -17.45
CA ALA A 523 -14.10 6.51 -18.33
C ALA A 523 -12.78 6.68 -17.60
N VAL A 524 -11.73 6.12 -18.20
CA VAL A 524 -10.32 6.42 -17.91
C VAL A 524 -9.73 7.18 -19.09
N VAL A 525 -9.17 8.35 -18.81
CA VAL A 525 -8.46 9.18 -19.77
C VAL A 525 -6.98 9.21 -19.41
N ILE A 526 -6.11 8.77 -20.31
CA ILE A 526 -4.66 8.78 -20.11
C ILE A 526 -4.06 9.92 -20.94
N THR A 527 -3.45 10.89 -20.28
CA THR A 527 -2.93 12.11 -20.95
C THR A 527 -1.47 11.98 -21.40
N GLY A 528 -0.83 10.83 -21.14
CA GLY A 528 0.58 10.64 -21.43
C GLY A 528 1.14 9.28 -21.03
N ILE A 529 2.41 9.06 -21.36
CA ILE A 529 3.16 7.86 -20.94
C ILE A 529 4.08 8.24 -19.77
N PRO A 530 3.98 7.58 -18.60
CA PRO A 530 4.69 7.96 -17.37
C PRO A 530 6.12 7.39 -17.37
N PHE A 531 6.96 7.87 -18.29
CA PHE A 531 8.39 7.54 -18.29
C PHE A 531 9.06 8.10 -17.04
N SER A 532 9.84 7.24 -16.35
CA SER A 532 10.76 7.68 -15.30
C SER A 532 11.78 8.68 -15.86
N ASN A 533 12.39 9.52 -15.05
CA ASN A 533 13.38 10.47 -15.56
C ASN A 533 14.62 9.71 -16.06
N HIS A 534 14.99 9.85 -17.34
CA HIS A 534 16.19 9.22 -17.89
C HIS A 534 17.49 9.82 -17.33
N MET A 535 17.43 11.02 -16.72
CA MET A 535 18.59 11.62 -16.04
C MET A 535 18.76 11.11 -14.61
N ASP A 536 17.81 10.33 -14.08
CA ASP A 536 17.95 9.68 -12.79
C ASP A 536 19.01 8.58 -12.87
N SER A 537 20.02 8.66 -11.99
CA SER A 537 21.14 7.73 -11.98
C SER A 537 20.71 6.29 -11.76
N LYS A 538 19.73 6.02 -10.87
CA LYS A 538 19.24 4.65 -10.64
C LYS A 538 18.60 4.09 -11.92
N VAL A 539 17.85 4.91 -12.65
CA VAL A 539 17.26 4.53 -13.94
C VAL A 539 18.33 4.23 -14.99
N GLN A 540 19.33 5.10 -15.16
CA GLN A 540 20.42 4.89 -16.13
C GLN A 540 21.22 3.61 -15.83
N GLN A 541 21.51 3.38 -14.55
CA GLN A 541 22.21 2.18 -14.12
C GLN A 541 21.39 0.92 -14.35
N LYS A 542 20.07 0.97 -14.11
CA LYS A 542 19.18 -0.16 -14.41
C LYS A 542 19.09 -0.42 -15.92
N ILE A 543 19.00 0.60 -16.77
CA ILE A 543 19.07 0.44 -18.25
C ILE A 543 20.37 -0.26 -18.66
N THR A 544 21.50 0.26 -18.18
CA THR A 544 22.83 -0.31 -18.47
C THR A 544 22.95 -1.75 -17.97
N PHE A 545 22.39 -2.04 -16.79
CA PHE A 545 22.35 -3.38 -16.22
C PHE A 545 21.55 -4.35 -17.09
N MET A 546 20.36 -3.93 -17.57
CA MET A 546 19.54 -4.75 -18.47
C MET A 546 20.26 -5.02 -19.81
N ASP A 547 20.94 -4.02 -20.38
CA ASP A 547 21.74 -4.21 -21.60
C ASP A 547 22.89 -5.21 -21.38
N GLN A 548 23.56 -5.16 -20.23
CA GLN A 548 24.61 -6.12 -19.87
C GLN A 548 24.06 -7.53 -19.71
N MET A 549 22.93 -7.70 -19.01
CA MET A 549 22.28 -9.00 -18.87
C MET A 549 21.86 -9.56 -20.23
N HIS A 550 21.26 -8.73 -21.08
CA HIS A 550 20.86 -9.11 -22.44
C HIS A 550 22.07 -9.56 -23.26
N ALA A 551 23.18 -8.82 -23.24
CA ALA A 551 24.40 -9.20 -23.95
C ALA A 551 24.99 -10.54 -23.44
N GLN A 552 25.10 -10.71 -22.12
CA GLN A 552 25.60 -11.94 -21.49
C GLN A 552 24.75 -13.16 -21.84
N TYR A 553 23.43 -12.99 -21.91
CA TYR A 553 22.53 -14.07 -22.33
C TYR A 553 22.86 -14.57 -23.73
N PHE A 554 23.03 -13.68 -24.71
CA PHE A 554 23.34 -14.08 -26.09
C PHE A 554 24.76 -14.63 -26.24
N GLN A 555 25.73 -14.16 -25.43
CA GLN A 555 27.07 -14.75 -25.38
C GLN A 555 27.02 -16.19 -24.85
N SER A 556 26.28 -16.43 -23.77
CA SER A 556 26.08 -17.78 -23.21
C SER A 556 25.36 -18.70 -24.19
N LEU A 557 24.34 -18.18 -24.89
CA LEU A 557 23.60 -18.94 -25.90
C LEU A 557 24.50 -19.37 -27.06
N ALA A 558 25.38 -18.48 -27.52
CA ALA A 558 26.34 -18.78 -28.58
C ALA A 558 27.40 -19.81 -28.13
N ALA A 559 27.82 -19.77 -26.86
CA ALA A 559 28.83 -20.69 -26.32
C ALA A 559 28.27 -22.09 -25.99
N ASN A 560 27.07 -22.15 -25.40
CA ASN A 560 26.52 -23.37 -24.80
C ASN A 560 25.31 -23.96 -25.57
N GLY A 561 24.82 -23.27 -26.61
CA GLY A 561 23.66 -23.67 -27.42
C GLY A 561 22.30 -23.58 -26.71
N THR A 562 22.28 -23.48 -25.38
CA THR A 562 21.07 -23.39 -24.55
C THR A 562 21.29 -22.44 -23.38
N ASN A 563 20.19 -21.92 -22.80
CA ASN A 563 20.22 -21.12 -21.58
C ASN A 563 19.08 -21.53 -20.66
N ASP A 564 19.41 -21.82 -19.40
CA ASP A 564 18.42 -22.15 -18.36
C ASP A 564 17.68 -20.92 -17.81
N ARG A 565 18.02 -19.71 -18.25
CA ARG A 565 17.43 -18.47 -17.74
C ARG A 565 16.46 -17.88 -18.76
N PRO A 566 15.41 -17.15 -18.34
CA PRO A 566 14.57 -16.42 -19.28
C PRO A 566 15.41 -15.38 -20.04
N LYS A 567 15.10 -15.16 -21.33
CA LYS A 567 15.75 -14.11 -22.14
C LYS A 567 15.55 -12.74 -21.47
N PRO A 568 16.62 -12.01 -21.09
CA PRO A 568 16.53 -10.66 -20.55
C PRO A 568 15.91 -9.71 -21.58
N LEU A 569 15.19 -8.69 -21.12
CA LEU A 569 14.94 -7.50 -21.94
C LEU A 569 16.22 -6.68 -22.09
N ASN A 570 16.36 -5.95 -23.20
CA ASN A 570 17.34 -4.87 -23.24
C ASN A 570 16.84 -3.63 -22.47
N GLY A 571 17.74 -2.67 -22.23
CA GLY A 571 17.45 -1.50 -21.43
C GLY A 571 16.34 -0.61 -22.00
N LYS A 572 16.26 -0.48 -23.33
CA LYS A 572 15.19 0.28 -24.00
C LYS A 572 13.82 -0.37 -23.84
N GLU A 573 13.75 -1.68 -24.05
CA GLU A 573 12.54 -2.49 -23.89
C GLU A 573 12.04 -2.43 -22.45
N TRP A 574 12.93 -2.64 -21.48
CA TRP A 574 12.62 -2.52 -20.05
C TRP A 574 12.06 -1.14 -19.73
N TYR A 575 12.74 -0.07 -20.16
CA TYR A 575 12.33 1.31 -19.88
C TYR A 575 10.95 1.65 -20.46
N GLN A 576 10.65 1.20 -21.68
CA GLN A 576 9.32 1.36 -22.28
C GLN A 576 8.26 0.58 -21.51
N GLN A 577 8.53 -0.68 -21.17
CA GLN A 577 7.55 -1.52 -20.52
C GLN A 577 7.20 -1.03 -19.11
N GLN A 578 8.18 -0.54 -18.35
CA GLN A 578 7.94 0.02 -17.02
C GLN A 578 6.96 1.19 -17.06
N ALA A 579 7.00 2.03 -18.10
CA ALA A 579 6.05 3.11 -18.27
C ALA A 579 4.65 2.61 -18.68
N LEU A 580 4.59 1.62 -19.58
CA LEU A 580 3.33 1.11 -20.13
C LEU A 580 2.59 0.18 -19.14
N ARG A 581 3.29 -0.47 -18.21
CA ARG A 581 2.67 -1.18 -17.08
C ARG A 581 1.79 -0.26 -16.24
N ALA A 582 2.29 0.93 -15.90
CA ALA A 582 1.51 1.92 -15.13
C ALA A 582 0.27 2.42 -15.92
N VAL A 583 0.37 2.53 -17.25
CA VAL A 583 -0.77 2.82 -18.12
C VAL A 583 -1.79 1.67 -18.05
N ASN A 584 -1.34 0.43 -18.18
CA ASN A 584 -2.21 -0.75 -18.14
C ASN A 584 -2.92 -0.93 -16.79
N GLN A 585 -2.26 -0.60 -15.67
CA GLN A 585 -2.87 -0.55 -14.35
C GLN A 585 -3.99 0.50 -14.28
N ALA A 586 -3.76 1.70 -14.82
CA ALA A 586 -4.78 2.74 -14.86
C ALA A 586 -5.98 2.33 -15.73
N ILE A 587 -5.72 1.70 -16.88
CA ILE A 587 -6.74 1.20 -17.81
C ILE A 587 -7.59 0.08 -17.19
N GLY A 588 -6.99 -0.82 -16.41
CA GLY A 588 -7.65 -1.93 -15.73
C GLY A 588 -8.73 -1.52 -14.72
N ARG A 589 -8.92 -0.22 -14.49
CA ARG A 589 -9.91 0.34 -13.56
C ARG A 589 -11.31 0.48 -14.16
N VAL A 590 -11.43 0.46 -15.49
CA VAL A 590 -12.68 0.73 -16.21
C VAL A 590 -13.73 -0.37 -16.06
N ILE A 591 -13.31 -1.63 -15.91
CA ILE A 591 -14.24 -2.78 -15.84
C ILE A 591 -13.98 -3.55 -14.55
N ARG A 592 -15.00 -3.65 -13.67
CA ARG A 592 -14.89 -4.40 -12.41
C ARG A 592 -15.60 -5.74 -12.41
N HIS A 593 -16.67 -5.89 -13.17
CA HIS A 593 -17.40 -7.15 -13.27
C HIS A 593 -18.03 -7.34 -14.64
N LYS A 594 -18.57 -8.54 -14.87
CA LYS A 594 -19.19 -8.97 -16.14
C LYS A 594 -20.37 -8.12 -16.66
N ARG A 595 -20.83 -7.12 -15.91
CA ARG A 595 -21.94 -6.22 -16.26
C ARG A 595 -21.51 -4.75 -16.30
N ASP A 596 -20.23 -4.49 -16.06
CA ASP A 596 -19.69 -3.15 -16.04
C ASP A 596 -19.34 -2.73 -17.47
N PHE A 597 -19.28 -1.42 -17.70
CA PHE A 597 -18.96 -0.85 -19.00
C PHE A 597 -18.32 0.53 -18.85
N GLY A 598 -17.46 0.87 -19.80
CA GLY A 598 -16.84 2.19 -19.82
C GLY A 598 -15.91 2.42 -20.99
N ALA A 599 -15.25 3.57 -20.97
CA ALA A 599 -14.40 4.04 -22.04
C ALA A 599 -12.95 4.24 -21.63
N VAL A 600 -12.01 3.93 -22.52
CA VAL A 600 -10.57 4.18 -22.37
C VAL A 600 -10.14 5.14 -23.47
N ILE A 601 -9.72 6.35 -23.10
CA ILE A 601 -9.28 7.38 -24.07
C ILE A 601 -7.81 7.72 -23.84
N LEU A 602 -7.00 7.50 -24.87
CA LEU A 602 -5.55 7.70 -24.83
C LEU A 602 -5.20 8.99 -25.60
N LEU A 603 -4.86 10.05 -24.88
CA LEU A 603 -4.60 11.41 -25.40
C LEU A 603 -3.10 11.70 -25.56
N ASP A 604 -2.36 10.84 -26.26
CA ASP A 604 -0.95 11.06 -26.62
C ASP A 604 -0.63 10.29 -27.92
N HIS A 605 0.01 10.94 -28.90
CA HIS A 605 0.30 10.33 -30.20
C HIS A 605 1.18 9.08 -30.09
N ARG A 606 2.04 8.97 -29.06
CA ARG A 606 2.96 7.85 -28.87
C ARG A 606 2.24 6.53 -28.60
N PHE A 607 0.98 6.54 -28.17
CA PHE A 607 0.22 5.31 -28.01
C PHE A 607 0.01 4.55 -29.32
N LYS A 608 0.04 5.24 -30.47
CA LYS A 608 -0.02 4.60 -31.80
C LYS A 608 1.13 3.63 -32.00
N GLU A 609 2.34 4.06 -31.69
CA GLU A 609 3.58 3.27 -31.85
C GLU A 609 3.68 2.17 -30.78
N ASN A 610 3.03 2.35 -29.64
CA ASN A 610 3.11 1.45 -28.49
C ASN A 610 1.83 0.60 -28.29
N LEU A 611 0.97 0.48 -29.31
CA LEU A 611 -0.30 -0.25 -29.21
C LEU A 611 -0.09 -1.73 -28.84
N SER A 612 1.00 -2.34 -29.31
CA SER A 612 1.39 -3.72 -28.99
C SER A 612 1.74 -3.95 -27.51
N GLN A 613 1.90 -2.89 -26.72
CA GLN A 613 2.23 -2.93 -25.30
C GLN A 613 1.03 -2.60 -24.39
N ILE A 614 -0.07 -2.08 -24.95
CA ILE A 614 -1.35 -1.92 -24.23
C ILE A 614 -1.91 -3.31 -23.88
N SER A 615 -2.73 -3.43 -22.86
CA SER A 615 -3.31 -4.73 -22.44
C SER A 615 -4.04 -5.44 -23.59
N LYS A 616 -3.75 -6.74 -23.78
CA LYS A 616 -4.28 -7.56 -24.90
C LYS A 616 -5.79 -7.45 -25.06
N TRP A 617 -6.53 -7.37 -23.95
CA TRP A 617 -7.99 -7.29 -23.95
C TRP A 617 -8.57 -5.96 -24.45
N ILE A 618 -7.81 -4.86 -24.39
CA ILE A 618 -8.25 -3.55 -24.90
C ILE A 618 -7.94 -3.41 -26.39
N ARG A 619 -6.81 -3.94 -26.86
CA ARG A 619 -6.29 -3.73 -28.23
C ARG A 619 -7.34 -3.91 -29.34
N PRO A 620 -8.20 -4.96 -29.33
CA PRO A 620 -9.20 -5.15 -30.38
C PRO A 620 -10.21 -4.01 -30.49
N PHE A 621 -10.47 -3.32 -29.38
CA PHE A 621 -11.48 -2.26 -29.30
C PHE A 621 -10.91 -0.86 -29.61
N VAL A 622 -9.60 -0.72 -29.76
CA VAL A 622 -8.93 0.58 -29.95
C VAL A 622 -9.19 1.14 -31.34
N LYS A 623 -9.89 2.28 -31.40
CA LYS A 623 -10.21 3.01 -32.64
C LYS A 623 -9.37 4.28 -32.77
N MET A 624 -9.00 4.62 -34.00
CA MET A 624 -8.21 5.83 -34.34
C MET A 624 -9.00 6.78 -35.24
N ASP A 625 -10.25 7.04 -34.87
CA ASP A 625 -11.11 7.99 -35.56
C ASP A 625 -10.65 9.44 -35.37
N THR A 626 -11.11 10.36 -36.23
CA THR A 626 -10.95 11.80 -35.98
C THR A 626 -11.65 12.21 -34.68
N PHE A 627 -11.20 13.28 -34.03
CA PHE A 627 -11.72 13.68 -32.72
C PHE A 627 -13.25 13.86 -32.72
N GLY A 628 -13.80 14.52 -33.74
CA GLY A 628 -15.26 14.70 -33.89
C GLY A 628 -16.02 13.39 -34.06
N GLN A 629 -15.49 12.46 -34.87
CA GLN A 629 -16.08 11.13 -35.05
C GLN A 629 -16.00 10.29 -33.77
N MET A 630 -14.87 10.36 -33.06
CA MET A 630 -14.68 9.69 -31.76
C MET A 630 -15.74 10.16 -30.76
N ILE A 631 -15.95 11.48 -30.63
CA ILE A 631 -16.96 12.05 -29.72
C ILE A 631 -18.38 11.59 -30.07
N ALA A 632 -18.72 11.52 -31.37
CA ALA A 632 -20.03 11.04 -31.81
C ALA A 632 -20.24 9.55 -31.47
N LYS A 633 -19.24 8.71 -31.74
CA LYS A 633 -19.27 7.27 -31.42
C LYS A 633 -19.27 7.01 -29.91
N LEU A 634 -18.52 7.80 -29.13
CA LEU A 634 -18.50 7.74 -27.67
C LEU A 634 -19.90 8.03 -27.08
N GLN A 635 -20.57 9.06 -27.59
CA GLN A 635 -21.93 9.37 -27.17
C GLN A 635 -22.92 8.24 -27.52
N LEU A 636 -22.78 7.62 -28.69
CA LEU A 636 -23.59 6.47 -29.08
C LEU A 636 -23.31 5.26 -28.17
N PHE A 637 -22.05 4.99 -27.87
CA PHE A 637 -21.62 3.91 -26.98
C PHE A 637 -22.32 4.00 -25.62
N PHE A 638 -22.22 5.14 -24.91
CA PHE A 638 -22.86 5.27 -23.59
C PHE A 638 -24.39 5.18 -23.66
N LYS A 639 -25.02 5.70 -24.72
CA LYS A 639 -26.47 5.55 -24.91
C LYS A 639 -26.89 4.08 -25.08
N THR A 640 -26.10 3.29 -25.79
CA THR A 640 -26.37 1.86 -26.00
C THR A 640 -26.04 1.05 -24.76
N ALA A 641 -24.87 1.27 -24.16
CA ALA A 641 -24.40 0.53 -23.00
C ALA A 641 -25.33 0.73 -21.79
N THR A 642 -25.74 1.96 -21.49
CA THR A 642 -26.73 2.23 -20.42
C THR A 642 -28.05 1.49 -20.66
N LYS A 643 -28.54 1.41 -21.91
CA LYS A 643 -29.77 0.67 -22.21
C LYS A 643 -29.64 -0.83 -21.98
N LEU A 644 -28.48 -1.41 -22.34
CA LEU A 644 -28.22 -2.84 -22.26
C LEU A 644 -27.89 -3.29 -20.83
N TRP A 645 -27.13 -2.47 -20.10
CA TRP A 645 -26.47 -2.88 -18.86
C TRP A 645 -27.06 -2.21 -17.60
N ASP A 646 -27.63 -0.99 -17.67
CA ASP A 646 -28.23 -0.32 -16.49
C ASP A 646 -29.69 -0.77 -16.20
N ASN A 647 -30.45 -1.25 -17.19
CA ASN A 647 -31.86 -1.64 -17.03
C ASN A 647 -32.09 -3.01 -16.36
N ASN A 648 -31.04 -3.76 -16.04
CA ASN A 648 -31.12 -5.06 -15.35
C ASN A 648 -30.72 -4.95 -13.87
N GLY A 649 -31.49 -4.14 -13.13
CA GLY A 649 -31.83 -4.25 -11.70
C GLY A 649 -30.76 -4.65 -10.68
N ASP A 650 -30.54 -3.73 -9.74
CA ASP A 650 -30.11 -3.95 -8.34
C ASP A 650 -28.74 -4.59 -8.06
N ILE A 651 -27.68 -3.78 -8.01
CA ILE A 651 -26.60 -3.98 -7.02
C ILE A 651 -26.01 -2.61 -6.62
N ALA A 652 -26.57 -1.97 -5.60
CA ALA A 652 -25.90 -0.84 -4.95
C ALA A 652 -26.16 -0.86 -3.45
N PHE A 653 -25.53 -1.75 -2.66
CA PHE A 653 -25.50 -1.63 -1.19
C PHE A 653 -24.34 -2.39 -0.54
N GLY A 654 -23.61 -1.73 0.36
CA GLY A 654 -22.45 -2.31 1.07
C GLY A 654 -22.27 -1.98 2.57
N ASN A 655 -22.93 -0.96 3.14
CA ASN A 655 -22.59 -0.53 4.53
C ASN A 655 -23.61 -0.91 5.62
N ASP A 656 -24.92 -0.97 5.34
CA ASP A 656 -25.93 -1.13 6.41
C ASP A 656 -26.05 -2.57 6.96
N GLN A 657 -25.67 -3.58 6.17
CA GLN A 657 -25.73 -5.00 6.60
C GLN A 657 -24.49 -5.49 7.34
N LYS A 658 -23.30 -4.90 7.08
CA LYS A 658 -22.08 -5.22 7.85
C LYS A 658 -22.33 -4.94 9.33
N SER A 659 -22.98 -3.80 9.63
CA SER A 659 -23.38 -3.37 10.97
C SER A 659 -24.32 -4.36 11.68
N ARG A 660 -25.31 -4.92 10.97
CA ARG A 660 -26.25 -5.91 11.56
C ARG A 660 -25.58 -7.26 11.82
N LEU A 661 -24.69 -7.71 10.93
CA LEU A 661 -23.95 -8.96 11.12
C LEU A 661 -22.95 -8.83 12.29
N LEU A 662 -22.29 -7.67 12.40
CA LEU A 662 -21.44 -7.28 13.52
C LEU A 662 -22.21 -7.28 14.84
N ALA A 663 -23.42 -6.69 14.89
CA ALA A 663 -24.26 -6.72 16.08
C ALA A 663 -24.58 -8.16 16.53
N LYS A 664 -24.91 -9.05 15.59
CA LYS A 664 -25.18 -10.48 15.87
C LYS A 664 -23.93 -11.23 16.37
N LYS A 665 -22.75 -10.95 15.81
CA LYS A 665 -21.47 -11.49 16.30
C LYS A 665 -21.20 -11.02 17.74
N ARG A 666 -21.33 -9.71 18.01
CA ARG A 666 -21.17 -9.14 19.36
C ARG A 666 -22.13 -9.72 20.38
N GLU A 667 -23.37 -9.95 19.98
CA GLU A 667 -24.36 -10.55 20.87
C GLU A 667 -24.00 -12.00 21.23
N THR A 668 -23.45 -12.76 20.28
CA THR A 668 -22.89 -14.10 20.55
C THR A 668 -21.71 -14.04 21.52
N VAL A 669 -20.81 -13.06 21.33
CA VAL A 669 -19.66 -12.83 22.25
C VAL A 669 -20.16 -12.44 23.65
N ARG A 670 -21.10 -11.50 23.74
CA ARG A 670 -21.69 -11.04 25.01
C ARG A 670 -22.44 -12.15 25.73
N GLN A 671 -23.21 -12.97 25.01
CA GLN A 671 -23.88 -14.14 25.58
C GLN A 671 -22.88 -15.17 26.09
N GLY A 672 -21.77 -15.40 25.37
CA GLY A 672 -20.66 -16.23 25.86
C GLY A 672 -20.01 -15.68 27.12
N ILE A 673 -19.80 -14.37 27.21
CA ILE A 673 -19.22 -13.69 28.38
C ILE A 673 -20.21 -13.65 29.57
N GLN A 674 -21.51 -13.42 29.33
CA GLN A 674 -22.55 -13.37 30.38
C GLN A 674 -22.87 -14.74 30.97
N HIS A 675 -22.97 -15.80 30.15
CA HIS A 675 -23.18 -17.16 30.66
C HIS A 675 -22.05 -17.61 31.61
N GLN A 676 -20.83 -17.11 31.43
CA GLN A 676 -19.68 -17.41 32.31
C GLN A 676 -19.59 -16.52 33.55
N SER A 677 -20.08 -15.28 33.48
CA SER A 677 -20.17 -14.37 34.64
C SER A 677 -21.08 -14.99 35.71
N ASN A 678 -22.19 -15.59 35.26
CA ASN A 678 -23.11 -16.33 36.12
C ASN A 678 -22.51 -17.66 36.62
N ALA A 679 -21.69 -18.36 35.82
CA ALA A 679 -21.00 -19.57 36.27
C ALA A 679 -19.93 -19.29 37.36
N LYS A 680 -19.21 -18.16 37.29
CA LYS A 680 -18.30 -17.72 38.38
C LYS A 680 -19.04 -17.25 39.63
N ALA A 681 -20.24 -16.68 39.49
CA ALA A 681 -21.08 -16.32 40.64
C ALA A 681 -21.66 -17.57 41.36
N ILE A 682 -21.89 -18.67 40.63
CA ILE A 682 -22.40 -19.93 41.18
C ILE A 682 -21.29 -20.72 41.92
N VAL A 683 -20.02 -20.58 41.56
CA VAL A 683 -18.90 -21.23 42.27
C VAL A 683 -18.44 -20.45 43.52
N GLY A 684 -18.83 -19.17 43.64
CA GLY A 684 -18.45 -18.30 44.76
C GLY A 684 -19.36 -18.38 46.00
N ASN A 685 -20.50 -19.06 45.94
CA ASN A 685 -21.46 -19.17 47.05
C ASN A 685 -21.96 -20.61 47.18
N GLY A 686 -21.31 -21.41 48.03
CA GLY A 686 -21.77 -22.76 48.31
C GLY A 686 -20.81 -23.60 49.18
N GLN A 687 -20.51 -23.15 50.39
CA GLN A 687 -20.19 -24.07 51.49
C GLN A 687 -21.52 -24.53 52.11
N ASN A 688 -21.95 -25.75 51.80
CA ASN A 688 -22.42 -26.77 52.75
C ASN A 688 -23.14 -27.93 52.04
N SER A 689 -22.52 -29.11 52.16
CA SER A 689 -23.10 -30.46 52.31
C SER A 689 -24.36 -30.83 51.50
N ILE A 690 -24.20 -31.67 50.47
CA ILE A 690 -24.91 -32.98 50.31
C ILE A 690 -23.96 -33.96 49.59
N GLU A 691 -23.94 -35.20 50.07
CA GLU A 691 -23.02 -36.30 49.73
C GLU A 691 -23.23 -36.93 48.34
N HIS A 692 -22.11 -37.47 47.84
CA HIS A 692 -21.90 -38.61 46.94
C HIS A 692 -23.01 -39.10 45.99
N GLU A 693 -22.70 -39.10 44.68
CA GLU A 693 -22.68 -40.36 43.93
C GLU A 693 -21.68 -40.34 42.75
N GLN A 694 -21.05 -41.49 42.54
CA GLN A 694 -19.76 -41.70 41.89
C GLN A 694 -19.84 -41.66 40.36
N TRP A 695 -18.87 -40.98 39.73
CA TRP A 695 -18.57 -41.14 38.31
C TRP A 695 -17.68 -42.38 38.12
N GLY A 696 -18.27 -43.45 37.60
CA GLY A 696 -17.53 -44.61 37.10
C GLY A 696 -16.89 -44.31 35.74
N HIS A 697 -15.57 -44.44 35.70
CA HIS A 697 -14.81 -44.65 34.45
C HIS A 697 -15.40 -45.81 33.64
N PHE A 698 -15.56 -45.64 32.33
CA PHE A 698 -15.29 -46.75 31.40
C PHE A 698 -14.75 -46.25 30.06
N SER A 699 -13.73 -46.99 29.63
CA SER A 699 -12.89 -46.84 28.46
C SER A 699 -13.32 -47.81 27.34
N ALA A 700 -12.96 -47.45 26.12
CA ALA A 700 -12.63 -48.29 24.95
C ALA A 700 -13.73 -49.03 24.14
N ASP A 701 -13.60 -48.83 22.83
CA ASP A 701 -13.61 -49.81 21.73
C ASP A 701 -14.88 -50.55 21.26
N ASN A 702 -15.06 -50.39 19.93
CA ASN A 702 -15.48 -51.35 18.89
C ASN A 702 -16.86 -52.04 18.95
N GLY A 703 -17.60 -51.84 17.84
CA GLY A 703 -17.97 -52.98 16.99
C GLY A 703 -19.43 -53.40 16.92
N GLN A 704 -20.11 -52.90 15.89
CA GLN A 704 -21.11 -53.59 15.04
C GLN A 704 -22.47 -54.06 15.59
N GLN A 705 -23.47 -53.81 14.73
CA GLN A 705 -24.83 -54.39 14.63
C GLN A 705 -25.89 -53.91 15.65
N ALA A 706 -26.76 -53.00 15.22
CA ALA A 706 -28.09 -53.38 14.72
C ALA A 706 -28.93 -52.14 14.33
N ASN A 707 -29.39 -52.16 13.09
CA ASN A 707 -30.45 -51.32 12.54
C ASN A 707 -31.74 -51.36 13.40
N LYS A 708 -32.29 -50.20 13.76
CA LYS A 708 -33.70 -49.82 13.52
C LYS A 708 -33.96 -48.38 13.96
N LYS A 709 -34.82 -47.69 13.18
CA LYS A 709 -35.39 -46.34 13.35
C LYS A 709 -34.56 -45.15 12.82
N LYS A 710 -34.51 -45.08 11.48
CA LYS A 710 -34.65 -43.82 10.72
C LYS A 710 -36.13 -43.38 10.72
N ARG A 711 -36.35 -42.06 10.51
CA ARG A 711 -37.62 -41.29 10.47
C ARG A 711 -38.04 -40.82 11.86
N THR A 712 -38.19 -39.53 12.19
CA THR A 712 -38.63 -38.34 11.45
C THR A 712 -38.15 -37.08 12.20
N PHE A 713 -37.47 -36.15 11.54
CA PHE A 713 -37.37 -34.74 11.97
C PHE A 713 -37.11 -33.88 10.73
N ASN A 714 -38.11 -33.87 9.85
CA ASN A 714 -38.29 -32.92 8.76
C ASN A 714 -39.76 -32.50 8.86
N GLU A 715 -40.04 -31.41 9.57
CA GLU A 715 -41.32 -30.69 9.54
C GLU A 715 -41.17 -29.43 10.42
N ALA A 716 -40.64 -28.38 9.81
CA ALA A 716 -40.90 -26.99 10.17
C ALA A 716 -40.20 -26.15 9.09
N PHE A 717 -40.99 -25.63 8.15
CA PHE A 717 -40.78 -24.46 7.28
C PHE A 717 -41.43 -24.72 5.91
N ASP A 718 -42.76 -24.68 5.89
CA ASP A 718 -43.53 -24.32 4.70
C ASP A 718 -43.75 -22.80 4.71
N VAL A 719 -43.31 -22.14 3.65
CA VAL A 719 -43.64 -20.74 3.33
C VAL A 719 -44.50 -20.79 2.08
N GLU A 720 -45.78 -20.47 2.24
CA GLU A 720 -46.73 -20.32 1.14
C GLU A 720 -46.32 -19.19 0.19
N ILE A 721 -46.33 -19.51 -1.09
CA ILE A 721 -46.32 -18.57 -2.21
C ILE A 721 -47.77 -18.38 -2.63
N LEU A 722 -48.27 -17.14 -2.62
CA LEU A 722 -49.45 -16.76 -3.39
C LEU A 722 -49.14 -15.60 -4.33
N SER A 723 -49.64 -15.80 -5.55
CA SER A 723 -49.48 -15.02 -6.76
C SER A 723 -50.68 -14.10 -7.02
N THR A 724 -50.43 -13.02 -7.75
CA THR A 724 -51.31 -12.32 -8.73
C THR A 724 -52.63 -11.69 -8.27
N GLY A 725 -52.85 -10.43 -8.66
CA GLY A 725 -54.20 -9.86 -8.80
C GLY A 725 -54.24 -8.34 -8.93
N SER A 726 -54.85 -7.86 -10.01
CA SER A 726 -54.86 -6.50 -10.55
C SER A 726 -56.04 -5.61 -10.09
N THR A 727 -56.01 -4.35 -10.57
CA THR A 727 -57.10 -3.37 -10.83
C THR A 727 -57.51 -2.30 -9.79
N THR A 728 -57.46 -1.08 -10.32
CA THR A 728 -57.85 0.33 -9.99
C THR A 728 -59.28 0.56 -9.45
N PRO A 729 -59.77 1.83 -9.31
CA PRO A 729 -59.29 3.05 -8.62
C PRO A 729 -60.39 3.63 -7.66
N ASP A 730 -60.09 4.55 -6.73
CA ASP A 730 -60.88 5.79 -6.55
C ASP A 730 -60.41 6.77 -5.46
N ASN A 731 -60.84 8.02 -5.68
CA ASN A 731 -60.63 9.27 -4.95
C ASN A 731 -61.13 9.32 -3.49
N SER A 732 -60.47 10.12 -2.63
CA SER A 732 -60.99 11.43 -2.18
C SER A 732 -60.19 12.08 -1.03
N ASN A 733 -60.07 13.41 -1.17
CA ASN A 733 -59.70 14.46 -0.22
C ASN A 733 -59.79 14.17 1.30
N THR A 734 -58.81 14.68 2.05
CA THR A 734 -59.00 15.85 2.95
C THR A 734 -57.64 16.39 3.42
N GLY A 735 -57.46 17.70 3.33
CA GLY A 735 -56.26 18.38 3.80
C GLY A 735 -56.26 18.68 5.30
N ARG A 736 -55.08 18.92 5.86
CA ARG A 736 -54.77 20.13 6.66
C ARG A 736 -53.33 20.14 7.18
N LYS A 737 -52.72 21.32 6.98
CA LYS A 737 -51.81 22.06 7.87
C LYS A 737 -50.33 21.64 7.98
N ARG A 738 -49.53 22.53 7.37
CA ARG A 738 -48.15 22.90 7.68
C ARG A 738 -47.86 22.95 9.19
N PRO A 739 -46.58 22.79 9.54
CA PRO A 739 -45.88 23.86 10.23
C PRO A 739 -44.66 24.34 9.41
N LYS A 740 -44.56 25.67 9.32
CA LYS A 740 -43.33 26.38 8.99
C LYS A 740 -42.35 26.15 10.13
N ALA A 741 -41.13 25.73 9.83
CA ALA A 741 -39.98 25.93 10.70
C ALA A 741 -38.80 26.35 9.82
N ASN A 742 -38.15 27.43 10.25
CA ASN A 742 -37.21 28.24 9.51
C ASN A 742 -35.97 27.45 9.05
N CYS A 743 -35.72 27.49 7.75
CA CYS A 743 -34.36 27.47 7.23
C CYS A 743 -33.72 28.82 7.55
N ASN A 744 -32.64 28.82 8.32
CA ASN A 744 -31.53 29.76 8.17
C ASN A 744 -30.31 29.25 8.94
N SER A 745 -29.14 29.59 8.41
CA SER A 745 -27.78 29.40 8.92
C SER A 745 -27.19 27.99 8.91
N THR A 746 -26.50 27.66 7.81
CA THR A 746 -25.07 27.28 7.82
C THR A 746 -24.56 27.34 6.38
N LEU A 747 -24.41 28.55 5.86
CA LEU A 747 -23.69 28.85 4.61
C LEU A 747 -22.61 29.92 4.82
N ASP A 748 -22.14 30.10 6.06
CA ASP A 748 -21.16 31.12 6.46
C ASP A 748 -19.92 30.54 7.16
N GLN A 749 -19.44 29.37 6.72
CA GLN A 749 -18.21 28.78 7.25
C GLN A 749 -17.15 28.45 6.20
N TYR A 750 -17.27 29.03 5.01
CA TYR A 750 -16.26 28.92 3.94
C TYR A 750 -15.59 30.26 3.55
N MET A 751 -15.81 31.32 4.34
CA MET A 751 -15.21 32.65 4.15
C MET A 751 -14.42 33.15 5.36
N ILE A 752 -13.85 32.24 6.17
CA ILE A 752 -12.89 32.55 7.23
C ILE A 752 -11.68 31.63 7.10
N ASN A 753 -10.91 31.80 6.02
CA ASN A 753 -9.50 31.36 5.98
C ASN A 753 -8.64 32.20 5.02
N ARG A 754 -9.13 33.38 4.60
CA ARG A 754 -8.41 34.28 3.69
C ARG A 754 -7.82 35.52 4.36
N ASN A 755 -8.05 35.73 5.66
CA ASN A 755 -7.57 36.89 6.41
C ASN A 755 -6.48 36.61 7.47
N LEU A 756 -5.95 35.39 7.56
CA LEU A 756 -4.80 35.06 8.43
C LEU A 756 -3.43 35.13 7.72
N MET A 757 -3.41 35.49 6.43
CA MET A 757 -2.17 35.65 5.63
C MET A 757 -1.76 37.12 5.38
N LYS A 758 -2.29 38.07 6.17
CA LYS A 758 -1.92 39.50 6.07
C LYS A 758 -1.50 40.20 7.37
N ARG A 759 -1.31 39.46 8.47
CA ARG A 759 -0.71 39.98 9.72
C ARG A 759 0.51 39.12 10.10
N ASN A 760 1.64 39.40 9.46
CA ASN A 760 3.00 39.08 9.95
C ASN A 760 4.05 39.84 9.11
N LYS A 761 3.76 41.13 8.86
CA LYS A 761 4.72 42.10 8.32
C LYS A 761 4.63 43.36 9.17
N GLN A 762 5.18 43.30 10.36
CA GLN A 762 5.58 44.44 11.19
C GLN A 762 6.12 43.84 12.49
N ASP A 763 7.44 43.71 12.56
CA ASP A 763 8.29 43.80 13.76
C ASP A 763 9.66 43.22 13.40
N ASN A 764 10.43 44.01 12.65
CA ASN A 764 11.86 43.83 12.50
C ASN A 764 12.52 44.73 13.54
N ASP A 765 12.96 44.15 14.67
CA ASP A 765 13.88 44.81 15.61
C ASP A 765 15.29 44.85 14.98
N PRO A 766 15.84 46.05 14.68
CA PRO A 766 17.13 46.17 14.01
C PRO A 766 18.35 45.83 14.89
N ASN A 767 18.18 45.48 16.17
CA ASN A 767 19.30 45.11 17.05
C ASN A 767 19.64 43.60 17.05
N VAL A 768 18.75 42.73 16.55
CA VAL A 768 18.99 41.27 16.51
C VAL A 768 19.82 40.84 15.28
N VAL A 769 19.79 41.62 14.20
CA VAL A 769 20.54 41.35 12.96
C VAL A 769 22.04 41.63 13.10
N ARG A 770 22.46 42.40 14.12
CA ARG A 770 23.88 42.77 14.32
C ARG A 770 24.70 41.77 15.15
N LEU A 771 24.06 40.81 15.81
CA LEU A 771 24.74 39.79 16.64
C LEU A 771 24.98 38.45 15.92
N LEU A 772 24.30 38.20 14.79
CA LEU A 772 24.47 36.95 14.01
C LEU A 772 25.45 37.07 12.83
N ALA A 773 26.02 38.25 12.59
CA ALA A 773 26.93 38.50 11.47
C ALA A 773 28.43 38.48 11.84
N LYS A 774 28.81 37.93 13.01
CA LYS A 774 30.20 37.91 13.49
C LYS A 774 30.80 36.54 13.86
N SER A 775 30.15 35.41 13.56
CA SER A 775 30.76 34.07 13.77
C SER A 775 30.95 33.24 12.50
N SER A 776 30.89 33.84 11.31
CA SER A 776 31.11 33.16 10.02
C SER A 776 32.38 33.68 9.33
N ALA A 777 33.46 33.82 10.10
CA ALA A 777 34.81 34.06 9.59
C ALA A 777 35.84 33.39 10.52
N GLN A 778 35.91 32.07 10.45
CA GLN A 778 37.11 31.24 10.62
C GLN A 778 36.80 29.80 10.18
#